data_AF-A0A8J3IT93-F1
#
_entry.id   AF-A0A8J3IT93-F1
#
_cell.length_a   1.000
_cell.length_b   1.000
_cell.length_c   1.000
_cell.angle_alpha   90.00
_cell.angle_beta   90.00
_cell.angle_gamma   90.00
#
_symmetry.space_group_name_H-M   'P 1'
#
loop_
_entity.id
_entity.type
_entity.pdbx_description
1 polymer ?
#
loop_
_entity_poly.entity_id
_entity_poly.type
_entity_poly.pdbx_seq_one_letter_code
_entity_poly.pdbx_strand_id
1 'polypeptide(L)'
;MSRHDFDQILAHRSVVLAHSLADRFYRAGGENALYLDLVAKELAARPLLSEPHVEDIVRRLADDPANVFSLTIDRLRQSESLWTTVIKPMLGLLLVTQEPLLREQMKQLLNLIPSSHVDGEQLNQGLERLGGLVVIDAQRCYSLFHLKFREHLHQKEAHLTKRYIFDIEDVQHFHTYFIAWCELYGVEGIWEEASSHLSEQQRRRYARAHYIMHLYEAGVWKKLFQILDEGVYGKAKIRTDPSMRSYALDLDLGRQALSHLKWHWRDALQSLPRLWQYTLLRGSLASRADSYPREAFLLLLLLEQETKVLGLAELLTNPYYKADIFMLIANHLMMKPDRKQEALQLFARSKQLILSLSVFHQRERALMTLAKALGQARQWQEAERIVVSIVDPAAKAQVLTIIGSMLRQAGHWQKAKQNWKKAAYILLSITVSEGRMDGLIALVKALGQAGQWQEVERVIHSMSDEWWQARAVSELVVALGKAGYQQEAERIFLAISDQEQRMNVSIKLAIALGQAEQWQEAERIISSMPDEERKAAALSELALALRQAGQWQEAERIISSMPDEERKAVALSELALALGRVGQWQETERIISSIPDEWMKAEALSGLVIALRRVGQWQEAKLGILSISDREQRVKTFIRLGIALGQADKWQEAELCCQEAERIFLAISDQEQRMNVFIKLARVLGQADKRQEAERIISSMSDEERKGEAWGELALVLGQAGQWQEAERIISSIPNEERKVTALSRLAVALGQAEQWQEAKRIIGSIPGGWVKVEAWSELVIALGQARQWQEAERIIYSMPDRRVKAITLSRLTIALGQAGQWQKAERLIGSIPDEWMKAEAWSELVIALGQAGQWQEAERIIGSIPGGWVKVEAWSELVIALGQAGQWQKAERIIYSMPDEERKAATLSGLAIALGQAGQWQKAERIIYSMPDEERKAATLNRLALVLGQAGQWQKAERIIYSMPDEERKAATLSGLAIALGQAGQWQKAEQLIGSIPDESRRTQAISHLIRVFAQQKEADHIVSLVQKEWLRAVSREQACEVFPLVLPLIAEHTELGIELYHAFAWVDSFLQG
;
A
#
# COMPACT_ATOMS: atom_id res chain seq x y z
N MET A 1 38.28 -33.85 -6.76
CA MET A 1 39.15 -34.90 -6.16
C MET A 1 40.22 -35.25 -7.17
N SER A 2 41.49 -35.38 -6.80
CA SER A 2 42.58 -35.58 -7.76
C SER A 2 42.64 -37.02 -8.28
N ARG A 3 43.34 -37.24 -9.40
CA ARG A 3 43.57 -38.59 -9.96
C ARG A 3 44.32 -39.49 -9.00
N HIS A 4 45.26 -38.93 -8.25
CA HIS A 4 46.02 -39.64 -7.21
C HIS A 4 45.12 -40.12 -6.07
N ASP A 5 44.18 -39.28 -5.62
CA ASP A 5 43.20 -39.67 -4.59
C ASP A 5 42.34 -40.85 -5.07
N PHE A 6 42.00 -40.89 -6.36
CA PHE A 6 41.25 -42.02 -6.93
C PHE A 6 42.04 -43.33 -6.95
N ASP A 7 43.36 -43.30 -7.23
CA ASP A 7 44.22 -44.48 -7.10
C ASP A 7 44.27 -45.01 -5.67
N GLN A 8 44.30 -44.10 -4.68
CA GLN A 8 44.22 -44.50 -3.27
C GLN A 8 42.89 -45.16 -2.92
N ILE A 9 41.76 -44.66 -3.47
CA ILE A 9 40.44 -45.28 -3.29
C ILE A 9 40.41 -46.70 -3.90
N LEU A 10 40.95 -46.89 -5.10
CA LEU A 10 41.02 -48.22 -5.74
C LEU A 10 41.89 -49.19 -4.93
N ALA A 11 43.07 -48.74 -4.48
CA ALA A 11 43.97 -49.54 -3.65
C ALA A 11 43.35 -49.92 -2.30
N HIS A 12 42.66 -48.98 -1.65
CA HIS A 12 41.97 -49.24 -0.38
C HIS A 12 40.85 -50.27 -0.51
N ARG A 13 40.25 -50.40 -1.70
CA ARG A 13 39.21 -51.37 -2.01
C ARG A 13 39.74 -52.65 -2.65
N SER A 14 41.07 -52.84 -2.68
CA SER A 14 41.74 -54.00 -3.28
C SER A 14 41.40 -54.21 -4.76
N VAL A 15 41.14 -53.12 -5.50
CA VAL A 15 40.85 -53.15 -6.94
C VAL A 15 42.14 -52.90 -7.72
N VAL A 16 42.56 -53.87 -8.53
CA VAL A 16 43.73 -53.75 -9.40
C VAL A 16 43.26 -53.48 -10.84
N LEU A 17 43.59 -52.31 -11.37
CA LEU A 17 43.30 -51.90 -12.74
C LEU A 17 44.59 -51.48 -13.46
N ALA A 18 44.65 -51.73 -14.78
CA ALA A 18 45.67 -51.14 -15.62
C ALA A 18 45.55 -49.60 -15.61
N HIS A 19 46.69 -48.89 -15.60
CA HIS A 19 46.76 -47.44 -15.45
C HIS A 19 45.88 -46.68 -16.46
N SER A 20 45.89 -47.13 -17.72
CA SER A 20 45.08 -46.56 -18.81
C SER A 20 43.57 -46.68 -18.58
N LEU A 21 43.11 -47.76 -17.93
CA LEU A 21 41.70 -48.00 -17.65
C LEU A 21 41.22 -47.16 -16.47
N ALA A 22 42.05 -47.06 -15.43
CA ALA A 22 41.78 -46.23 -14.25
C ALA A 22 41.68 -44.74 -14.61
N ASP A 23 42.50 -44.25 -15.55
CA ASP A 23 42.40 -42.88 -16.08
C ASP A 23 41.08 -42.60 -16.81
N ARG A 24 40.56 -43.60 -17.52
CA ARG A 24 39.27 -43.46 -18.21
C ARG A 24 38.11 -43.49 -17.24
N PHE A 25 38.14 -44.35 -16.23
CA PHE A 25 37.16 -44.32 -15.14
C PHE A 25 37.18 -42.99 -14.39
N TYR A 26 38.37 -42.44 -14.14
CA TYR A 26 38.52 -41.13 -13.51
C TYR A 26 37.86 -40.02 -14.33
N ARG A 27 38.12 -39.98 -15.64
CA ARG A 27 37.52 -39.01 -16.56
C ARG A 27 36.00 -39.21 -16.69
N ALA A 28 35.56 -40.45 -16.84
CA ALA A 28 34.14 -40.80 -16.95
C ALA A 28 33.36 -40.48 -15.66
N GLY A 29 34.00 -40.54 -14.49
CA GLY A 29 33.38 -40.12 -13.22
C GLY A 29 33.25 -38.59 -13.05
N GLY A 30 33.71 -37.79 -14.00
CA GLY A 30 33.59 -36.33 -14.01
C GLY A 30 34.27 -35.65 -12.81
N GLU A 31 35.36 -36.23 -12.32
CA GLU A 31 36.12 -35.77 -11.13
C GLU A 31 35.29 -35.70 -9.82
N ASN A 32 34.09 -36.29 -9.83
CA ASN A 32 33.19 -36.29 -8.70
C ASN A 32 33.57 -37.42 -7.74
N ALA A 33 33.95 -37.04 -6.51
CA ALA A 33 34.39 -37.98 -5.48
C ALA A 33 33.36 -39.09 -5.20
N LEU A 34 32.06 -38.78 -5.25
CA LEU A 34 30.99 -39.76 -5.02
C LEU A 34 30.96 -40.82 -6.12
N TYR A 35 30.93 -40.39 -7.38
CA TYR A 35 30.86 -41.32 -8.50
C TYR A 35 32.11 -42.20 -8.57
N LEU A 36 33.27 -41.63 -8.29
CA LEU A 36 34.53 -42.35 -8.29
C LEU A 36 34.61 -43.38 -7.14
N ASP A 37 34.16 -43.05 -5.93
CA ASP A 37 34.06 -44.05 -4.84
C ASP A 37 33.06 -45.18 -5.17
N LEU A 38 31.90 -44.85 -5.76
CA LEU A 38 30.90 -45.83 -6.18
C LEU A 38 31.42 -46.74 -7.31
N VAL A 39 32.14 -46.20 -8.29
CA VAL A 39 32.78 -46.98 -9.35
C VAL A 39 33.79 -47.96 -8.75
N ALA A 40 34.64 -47.50 -7.82
CA ALA A 40 35.61 -48.37 -7.16
C ALA A 40 34.93 -49.48 -6.35
N LYS A 41 33.80 -49.19 -5.69
CA LYS A 41 32.97 -50.22 -5.01
C LYS A 41 32.40 -51.25 -5.99
N GLU A 42 31.85 -50.81 -7.12
CA GLU A 42 31.25 -51.72 -8.10
C GLU A 42 32.30 -52.63 -8.76
N LEU A 43 33.52 -52.13 -8.98
CA LEU A 43 34.63 -52.92 -9.46
C LEU A 43 35.12 -53.94 -8.42
N ALA A 44 35.24 -53.54 -7.15
CA ALA A 44 35.61 -54.45 -6.06
C ALA A 44 34.61 -55.61 -5.89
N ALA A 45 33.33 -55.33 -6.09
CA ALA A 45 32.26 -56.33 -5.98
C ALA A 45 32.22 -57.32 -7.16
N ARG A 46 32.98 -57.09 -8.24
CA ARG A 46 32.98 -57.92 -9.46
C ARG A 46 34.42 -58.24 -9.91
N PRO A 47 35.16 -59.07 -9.16
CA PRO A 47 36.60 -59.32 -9.41
C PRO A 47 36.92 -60.10 -10.70
N LEU A 48 35.92 -60.65 -11.41
CA LEU A 48 36.08 -61.46 -12.62
C LEU A 48 35.33 -60.86 -13.83
N LEU A 49 35.56 -59.58 -14.13
CA LEU A 49 34.99 -58.93 -15.32
C LEU A 49 35.90 -59.17 -16.54
N SER A 50 35.35 -59.75 -17.61
CA SER A 50 36.03 -59.83 -18.90
C SER A 50 36.20 -58.42 -19.51
N GLU A 51 37.26 -58.16 -20.29
CA GLU A 51 37.52 -56.86 -20.95
C GLU A 51 36.29 -56.21 -21.62
N PRO A 52 35.42 -56.91 -22.38
CA PRO A 52 34.24 -56.29 -23.00
C PRO A 52 33.25 -55.70 -22.00
N HIS A 53 33.13 -56.30 -20.81
CA HIS A 53 32.23 -55.83 -19.77
C HIS A 53 32.78 -54.58 -19.06
N VAL A 54 34.10 -54.51 -18.85
CA VAL A 54 34.72 -53.31 -18.28
C VAL A 54 34.60 -52.13 -19.25
N GLU A 55 34.66 -52.42 -20.55
CA GLU A 55 34.49 -51.44 -21.62
C GLU A 55 33.08 -50.87 -21.71
N ASP A 56 32.06 -51.71 -21.56
CA ASP A 56 30.68 -51.25 -21.50
C ASP A 56 30.41 -50.38 -20.27
N ILE A 57 30.99 -50.72 -19.11
CA ILE A 57 30.89 -49.92 -17.88
C ILE A 57 31.52 -48.54 -18.09
N VAL A 58 32.74 -48.45 -18.63
CA VAL A 58 33.40 -47.17 -18.92
C VAL A 58 32.57 -46.34 -19.90
N ARG A 59 32.03 -46.95 -20.95
CA ARG A 59 31.18 -46.28 -21.95
C ARG A 59 29.93 -45.69 -21.30
N ARG A 60 29.19 -46.49 -20.52
CA ARG A 60 27.98 -46.03 -19.80
C ARG A 60 28.28 -44.87 -18.85
N LEU A 61 29.42 -44.89 -18.15
CA LEU A 61 29.82 -43.81 -17.26
C LEU A 61 30.28 -42.55 -18.01
N ALA A 62 30.92 -42.71 -19.17
CA ALA A 62 31.34 -41.58 -20.01
C ALA A 62 30.15 -40.84 -20.63
N ASP A 63 29.07 -41.57 -20.94
CA ASP A 63 27.81 -40.98 -21.44
C ASP A 63 27.10 -40.14 -20.35
N ASP A 64 26.95 -40.70 -19.14
CA ASP A 64 26.45 -39.98 -17.96
C ASP A 64 27.08 -40.61 -16.69
N PRO A 65 27.88 -39.85 -15.91
CA PRO A 65 28.49 -40.35 -14.68
C PRO A 65 27.46 -40.90 -13.67
N ALA A 66 26.20 -40.43 -13.71
CA ALA A 66 25.12 -40.94 -12.86
C ALA A 66 24.67 -42.37 -13.22
N ASN A 67 25.10 -42.93 -14.35
CA ASN A 67 24.85 -44.34 -14.71
C ASN A 67 25.53 -45.34 -13.76
N VAL A 68 26.45 -44.88 -12.90
CA VAL A 68 26.99 -45.70 -11.80
C VAL A 68 25.89 -46.22 -10.86
N PHE A 69 24.84 -45.44 -10.66
CA PHE A 69 23.70 -45.86 -9.86
C PHE A 69 22.94 -47.00 -10.53
N SER A 70 22.74 -46.94 -11.85
CA SER A 70 22.09 -48.04 -12.59
C SER A 70 22.89 -49.34 -12.49
N LEU A 71 24.22 -49.28 -12.56
CA LEU A 71 25.09 -50.45 -12.38
C LEU A 71 24.96 -51.07 -10.99
N THR A 72 24.93 -50.22 -9.96
CA THR A 72 24.73 -50.63 -8.57
C THR A 72 23.36 -51.28 -8.38
N ILE A 73 22.32 -50.72 -8.99
CA ILE A 73 20.96 -51.25 -8.94
C ILE A 73 20.85 -52.58 -9.68
N ASP A 74 21.48 -52.72 -10.84
CA ASP A 74 21.52 -53.99 -11.59
C ASP A 74 22.19 -55.10 -10.76
N ARG A 75 23.25 -54.77 -9.98
CA ARG A 75 23.87 -55.71 -9.02
C ARG A 75 22.88 -56.13 -7.94
N LEU A 76 22.19 -55.17 -7.32
CA LEU A 76 21.24 -55.45 -6.25
C LEU A 76 20.06 -56.32 -6.74
N ARG A 77 19.66 -56.16 -8.02
CA ARG A 77 18.59 -56.95 -8.65
C ARG A 77 18.96 -58.43 -8.86
N GLN A 78 20.24 -58.80 -8.83
CA GLN A 78 20.68 -60.21 -9.01
C GLN A 78 20.17 -61.14 -7.92
N SER A 79 19.79 -60.62 -6.75
CA SER A 79 19.08 -61.38 -5.72
C SER A 79 17.60 -61.02 -5.76
N GLU A 80 16.87 -61.64 -6.70
CA GLU A 80 15.51 -61.24 -7.05
C GLU A 80 14.53 -61.25 -5.86
N SER A 81 14.60 -62.27 -4.98
CA SER A 81 13.75 -62.36 -3.79
C SER A 81 14.02 -61.20 -2.82
N LEU A 82 15.28 -60.96 -2.47
CA LEU A 82 15.67 -59.89 -1.55
C LEU A 82 15.46 -58.50 -2.17
N TRP A 83 15.65 -58.37 -3.49
CA TRP A 83 15.38 -57.13 -4.22
C TRP A 83 13.91 -56.74 -4.15
N THR A 84 13.01 -57.68 -4.45
CA THR A 84 11.56 -57.44 -4.50
C THR A 84 10.93 -57.29 -3.12
N THR A 85 11.38 -58.06 -2.12
CA THR A 85 10.77 -58.09 -0.77
C THR A 85 11.37 -57.10 0.23
N VAL A 86 12.61 -56.65 0.04
CA VAL A 86 13.32 -55.82 1.03
C VAL A 86 13.95 -54.59 0.39
N ILE A 87 14.84 -54.75 -0.59
CA ILE A 87 15.70 -53.65 -1.06
C ILE A 87 14.92 -52.59 -1.86
N LYS A 88 14.11 -52.99 -2.85
CA LYS A 88 13.29 -52.05 -3.62
C LYS A 88 12.27 -51.34 -2.71
N PRO A 89 11.48 -52.04 -1.88
CA PRO A 89 10.58 -51.38 -0.93
C PRO A 89 11.29 -50.40 0.02
N MET A 90 12.45 -50.77 0.55
CA MET A 90 13.24 -49.91 1.44
C MET A 90 13.75 -48.65 0.75
N LEU A 91 14.23 -48.76 -0.50
CA LEU A 91 14.61 -47.61 -1.31
C LEU A 91 13.43 -46.65 -1.55
N GLY A 92 12.23 -47.19 -1.77
CA GLY A 92 11.01 -46.39 -1.91
C GLY A 92 10.63 -45.66 -0.62
N LEU A 93 10.69 -46.34 0.53
CA LEU A 93 10.42 -45.73 1.84
C LEU A 93 11.44 -44.62 2.19
N LEU A 94 12.74 -44.86 1.96
CA LEU A 94 13.81 -43.88 2.20
C LEU A 94 13.81 -42.72 1.18
N LEU A 95 13.19 -42.93 0.02
CA LEU A 95 12.96 -41.87 -0.97
C LEU A 95 11.94 -40.85 -0.46
N VAL A 96 10.81 -41.31 0.08
CA VAL A 96 9.68 -40.46 0.48
C VAL A 96 9.74 -39.94 1.92
N THR A 97 10.61 -40.52 2.76
CA THR A 97 10.72 -40.12 4.16
C THR A 97 11.25 -38.69 4.33
N GLN A 98 10.65 -37.97 5.28
CA GLN A 98 10.98 -36.57 5.60
C GLN A 98 12.07 -36.44 6.68
N GLU A 99 12.29 -37.51 7.46
CA GLU A 99 13.31 -37.57 8.50
C GLU A 99 14.01 -38.94 8.47
N PRO A 100 15.27 -39.05 8.92
CA PRO A 100 15.95 -40.34 9.01
C PRO A 100 15.17 -41.36 9.84
N LEU A 101 15.06 -42.60 9.36
CA LEU A 101 14.24 -43.65 10.00
C LEU A 101 15.08 -44.55 10.89
N LEU A 102 14.55 -44.93 12.05
CA LEU A 102 15.12 -46.02 12.85
C LEU A 102 14.87 -47.38 12.19
N ARG A 103 15.74 -48.34 12.53
CA ARG A 103 15.60 -49.74 12.07
C ARG A 103 14.21 -50.32 12.36
N GLU A 104 13.70 -50.14 13.59
CA GLU A 104 12.38 -50.68 13.97
C GLU A 104 11.24 -50.01 13.21
N GLN A 105 11.33 -48.69 12.96
CA GLN A 105 10.34 -47.95 12.18
C GLN A 105 10.36 -48.41 10.71
N MET A 106 11.54 -48.62 10.15
CA MET A 106 11.71 -49.16 8.80
C MET A 106 11.12 -50.57 8.69
N LYS A 107 11.33 -51.43 9.70
CA LYS A 107 10.70 -52.76 9.75
C LYS A 107 9.17 -52.66 9.80
N GLN A 108 8.62 -51.77 10.62
CA GLN A 108 7.17 -51.54 10.69
C GLN A 108 6.61 -51.10 9.34
N LEU A 109 7.24 -50.10 8.69
CA LEU A 109 6.82 -49.60 7.39
C LEU A 109 6.91 -50.66 6.28
N LEU A 110 8.00 -51.45 6.25
CA LEU A 110 8.14 -52.55 5.29
C LEU A 110 7.02 -53.58 5.45
N ASN A 111 6.63 -53.90 6.68
CA ASN A 111 5.57 -54.87 6.95
C ASN A 111 4.15 -54.36 6.67
N LEU A 112 3.98 -53.06 6.35
CA LEU A 112 2.72 -52.53 5.83
C LEU A 112 2.58 -52.74 4.32
N ILE A 113 3.67 -53.09 3.62
CA ILE A 113 3.67 -53.31 2.17
C ILE A 113 3.23 -54.76 1.91
N PRO A 114 2.13 -55.01 1.19
CA PRO A 114 1.58 -56.37 1.03
C PRO A 114 2.56 -57.40 0.46
N SER A 115 3.49 -56.97 -0.40
CA SER A 115 4.52 -57.80 -1.01
C SER A 115 5.77 -58.02 -0.15
N SER A 116 5.82 -57.41 1.05
CA SER A 116 7.00 -57.40 1.92
C SER A 116 6.60 -57.84 3.33
N HIS A 117 7.05 -59.03 3.74
CA HIS A 117 6.96 -59.46 5.13
C HIS A 117 8.38 -59.78 5.60
N VAL A 118 8.96 -58.86 6.36
CA VAL A 118 10.40 -58.78 6.60
C VAL A 118 10.69 -58.98 8.08
N ASP A 119 11.50 -59.98 8.38
CA ASP A 119 12.03 -60.18 9.73
C ASP A 119 13.27 -59.31 10.01
N GLY A 120 13.84 -59.44 11.22
CA GLY A 120 15.01 -58.64 11.59
C GLY A 120 16.29 -58.99 10.81
N GLU A 121 16.42 -60.22 10.35
CA GLU A 121 17.62 -60.72 9.66
C GLU A 121 17.61 -60.29 8.20
N GLN A 122 16.48 -60.46 7.51
CA GLN A 122 16.26 -60.00 6.15
C GLN A 122 16.46 -58.47 6.01
N LEU A 123 15.98 -57.70 7.00
CA LEU A 123 16.21 -56.26 7.04
C LEU A 123 17.70 -55.91 7.14
N ASN A 124 18.46 -56.60 7.99
CA ASN A 124 19.90 -56.38 8.14
C ASN A 124 20.65 -56.73 6.85
N GLN A 125 20.32 -57.87 6.22
CA GLN A 125 20.90 -58.26 4.92
C GLN A 125 20.61 -57.23 3.83
N GLY A 126 19.41 -56.63 3.82
CA GLY A 126 19.06 -55.54 2.91
C GLY A 126 19.89 -54.27 3.16
N LEU A 127 20.00 -53.83 4.41
CA LEU A 127 20.79 -52.66 4.81
C LEU A 127 22.29 -52.82 4.51
N GLU A 128 22.86 -54.00 4.81
CA GLU A 128 24.25 -54.32 4.50
C GLU A 128 24.53 -54.25 2.99
N ARG A 129 23.60 -54.75 2.16
CA ARG A 129 23.76 -54.71 0.70
C ARG A 129 23.59 -53.33 0.09
N LEU A 130 22.71 -52.51 0.66
CA LEU A 130 22.57 -51.10 0.28
C LEU A 130 23.85 -50.32 0.61
N GLY A 131 24.49 -50.64 1.75
CA GLY A 131 25.81 -50.14 2.12
C GLY A 131 25.93 -48.62 1.94
N GLY A 132 26.90 -48.19 1.12
CA GLY A 132 27.18 -46.78 0.88
C GLY A 132 26.10 -45.97 0.13
N LEU A 133 24.96 -46.57 -0.21
CA LEU A 133 23.79 -45.84 -0.74
C LEU A 133 22.92 -45.26 0.38
N VAL A 134 23.14 -45.67 1.63
CA VAL A 134 22.42 -45.22 2.82
C VAL A 134 23.44 -44.68 3.84
N VAL A 135 23.07 -43.61 4.54
CA VAL A 135 23.85 -43.02 5.63
C VAL A 135 23.17 -43.34 6.95
N ILE A 136 24.00 -43.68 7.93
CA ILE A 136 23.61 -43.88 9.31
C ILE A 136 24.10 -42.67 10.10
N ASP A 137 23.19 -41.95 10.75
CA ASP A 137 23.56 -40.82 11.61
C ASP A 137 24.03 -41.27 13.01
N ALA A 138 24.41 -40.31 13.85
CA ALA A 138 24.86 -40.58 15.23
C ALA A 138 23.79 -41.27 16.11
N GLN A 139 22.52 -41.18 15.72
CA GLN A 139 21.38 -41.78 16.42
C GLN A 139 20.97 -43.13 15.83
N ARG A 140 21.75 -43.65 14.87
CA ARG A 140 21.49 -44.90 14.13
C ARG A 140 20.23 -44.85 13.27
N CYS A 141 19.87 -43.67 12.78
CA CYS A 141 18.79 -43.50 11.82
C CYS A 141 19.34 -43.53 10.38
N TYR A 142 18.54 -44.07 9.46
CA TYR A 142 18.91 -44.34 8.08
C TYR A 142 18.29 -43.31 7.13
N SER A 143 19.09 -42.80 6.19
CA SER A 143 18.65 -41.89 5.12
C SER A 143 19.43 -42.14 3.83
N LEU A 144 18.93 -41.70 2.68
CA LEU A 144 19.65 -41.87 1.41
C LEU A 144 20.91 -40.98 1.38
N PHE A 145 22.02 -41.55 0.89
CA PHE A 145 23.34 -40.95 0.98
C PHE A 145 23.49 -39.60 0.24
N HIS A 146 22.76 -39.38 -0.87
CA HIS A 146 22.94 -38.17 -1.68
C HIS A 146 21.72 -37.78 -2.52
N LEU A 147 21.52 -36.47 -2.72
CA LEU A 147 20.42 -35.90 -3.51
C LEU A 147 20.37 -36.44 -4.95
N LYS A 148 21.52 -36.50 -5.63
CA LYS A 148 21.60 -37.09 -7.00
C LYS A 148 21.18 -38.56 -7.08
N PHE A 149 21.32 -39.32 -5.99
CA PHE A 149 20.81 -40.69 -5.96
C PHE A 149 19.30 -40.70 -5.79
N ARG A 150 18.74 -39.85 -4.92
CA ARG A 150 17.29 -39.63 -4.83
C ARG A 150 16.67 -39.27 -6.19
N GLU A 151 17.31 -38.36 -6.93
CA GLU A 151 16.89 -37.98 -8.28
C GLU A 151 17.03 -39.11 -9.31
N HIS A 152 17.94 -40.06 -9.11
CA HIS A 152 18.08 -41.23 -9.99
C HIS A 152 16.96 -42.27 -9.76
N LEU A 153 16.41 -42.35 -8.54
CA LEU A 153 15.43 -43.36 -8.18
C LEU A 153 14.04 -43.11 -8.81
N HIS A 154 13.65 -41.85 -9.05
CA HIS A 154 12.30 -41.49 -9.51
C HIS A 154 12.30 -40.59 -10.75
N GLN A 155 11.21 -40.68 -11.53
CA GLN A 155 11.01 -39.90 -12.74
C GLN A 155 10.62 -38.44 -12.43
N LYS A 156 11.28 -37.46 -13.08
CA LYS A 156 10.77 -36.10 -13.27
C LYS A 156 10.19 -35.98 -14.69
N GLU A 157 9.05 -35.32 -14.86
CA GLU A 157 8.15 -35.26 -16.04
C GLU A 157 8.75 -34.90 -17.43
N ALA A 158 10.07 -34.96 -17.69
CA ALA A 158 10.67 -34.47 -18.94
C ALA A 158 11.54 -35.47 -19.74
N HIS A 159 11.74 -36.73 -19.29
CA HIS A 159 12.56 -37.69 -20.04
C HIS A 159 11.89 -39.07 -20.13
N LEU A 160 11.24 -39.34 -21.27
CA LEU A 160 10.55 -40.61 -21.60
C LEU A 160 11.49 -41.76 -21.99
N THR A 161 12.80 -41.53 -22.10
CA THR A 161 13.78 -42.52 -22.59
C THR A 161 14.60 -43.20 -21.50
N LYS A 162 14.51 -42.77 -20.23
CA LYS A 162 15.23 -43.37 -19.08
C LYS A 162 14.30 -44.28 -18.27
N ARG A 163 14.72 -45.51 -17.99
CA ARG A 163 13.97 -46.48 -17.16
C ARG A 163 14.24 -46.19 -15.68
N TYR A 164 13.36 -45.42 -15.05
CA TYR A 164 13.42 -45.12 -13.61
C TYR A 164 13.01 -46.35 -12.77
N ILE A 165 13.37 -46.36 -11.48
CA ILE A 165 13.03 -47.47 -10.57
C ILE A 165 11.61 -47.32 -10.01
N PHE A 166 11.23 -46.08 -9.74
CA PHE A 166 9.89 -45.68 -9.30
C PHE A 166 9.35 -44.62 -10.26
N ASP A 167 8.13 -44.83 -10.73
CA ASP A 167 7.36 -43.77 -11.40
C ASP A 167 6.60 -42.92 -10.36
N ILE A 168 5.77 -41.99 -10.83
CA ILE A 168 5.01 -41.08 -9.96
C ILE A 168 3.99 -41.86 -9.09
N GLU A 169 3.36 -42.89 -9.65
CA GLU A 169 2.36 -43.71 -8.94
C GLU A 169 2.99 -44.58 -7.86
N ASP A 170 4.18 -45.13 -8.12
CA ASP A 170 4.99 -45.85 -7.15
C ASP A 170 5.35 -44.94 -5.96
N VAL A 171 5.82 -43.71 -6.23
CA VAL A 171 6.15 -42.73 -5.18
C VAL A 171 4.93 -42.39 -4.34
N GLN A 172 3.78 -42.12 -4.98
CA GLN A 172 2.51 -41.87 -4.30
C GLN A 172 2.10 -43.04 -3.40
N HIS A 173 2.23 -44.28 -3.87
CA HIS A 173 1.98 -45.48 -3.07
C HIS A 173 2.88 -45.54 -1.83
N PHE A 174 4.17 -45.21 -1.94
CA PHE A 174 5.03 -45.19 -0.75
C PHE A 174 4.59 -44.17 0.30
N HIS A 175 4.06 -43.01 -0.10
CA HIS A 175 3.45 -42.08 0.86
C HIS A 175 2.21 -42.69 1.55
N THR A 176 1.43 -43.57 0.90
CA THR A 176 0.28 -44.24 1.55
C THR A 176 0.67 -45.15 2.71
N TYR A 177 1.83 -45.81 2.64
CA TYR A 177 2.32 -46.61 3.76
C TYR A 177 2.71 -45.74 4.96
N PHE A 178 3.25 -44.55 4.72
CA PHE A 178 3.49 -43.57 5.79
C PHE A 178 2.19 -43.05 6.40
N ILE A 179 1.12 -42.87 5.61
CA ILE A 179 -0.21 -42.53 6.13
C ILE A 179 -0.69 -43.62 7.09
N ALA A 180 -0.68 -44.88 6.65
CA ALA A 180 -1.10 -46.01 7.48
C ALA A 180 -0.24 -46.16 8.76
N TRP A 181 1.07 -45.95 8.64
CA TRP A 181 1.99 -45.97 9.77
C TRP A 181 1.78 -44.82 10.75
N CYS A 182 1.51 -43.61 10.27
CA CYS A 182 1.13 -42.47 11.11
C CYS A 182 -0.21 -42.71 11.85
N GLU A 183 -1.06 -43.59 11.34
CA GLU A 183 -2.40 -43.89 11.87
C GLU A 183 -2.49 -45.19 12.66
N LEU A 184 -1.37 -45.82 13.02
CA LEU A 184 -1.34 -47.18 13.60
C LEU A 184 -2.17 -47.35 14.91
N TYR A 185 -2.64 -46.25 15.50
CA TYR A 185 -3.58 -46.19 16.64
C TYR A 185 -4.65 -45.10 16.49
N GLY A 186 -5.06 -44.81 15.25
CA GLY A 186 -5.95 -43.71 14.91
C GLY A 186 -5.24 -42.34 14.90
N VAL A 187 -5.93 -41.35 14.34
CA VAL A 187 -5.41 -39.97 14.21
C VAL A 187 -5.35 -39.27 15.58
N GLU A 188 -6.28 -39.56 16.49
CA GLU A 188 -6.31 -38.98 17.83
C GLU A 188 -5.09 -39.39 18.67
N GLY A 189 -4.65 -40.65 18.53
CA GLY A 189 -3.48 -41.20 19.25
C GLY A 189 -2.14 -40.58 18.85
N ILE A 190 -2.08 -39.77 17.79
CA ILE A 190 -0.88 -39.01 17.41
C ILE A 190 -0.46 -38.03 18.52
N TRP A 191 -1.43 -37.48 19.26
CA TRP A 191 -1.21 -36.40 20.22
C TRP A 191 -0.91 -36.87 21.64
N GLU A 192 -1.15 -38.14 21.93
CA GLU A 192 -0.84 -38.76 23.21
C GLU A 192 0.67 -38.96 23.41
N GLU A 193 1.17 -38.88 24.65
CA GLU A 193 2.56 -39.18 24.97
C GLU A 193 2.76 -40.68 25.24
N ALA A 194 3.76 -41.29 24.61
CA ALA A 194 4.13 -42.71 24.75
C ALA A 194 5.47 -42.86 25.48
N SER A 195 5.55 -42.34 26.71
CA SER A 195 6.80 -42.24 27.50
C SER A 195 7.52 -43.57 27.73
N SER A 196 6.79 -44.70 27.71
CA SER A 196 7.32 -46.06 27.91
C SER A 196 7.86 -46.71 26.63
N HIS A 197 7.60 -46.16 25.45
CA HIS A 197 7.98 -46.74 24.15
C HIS A 197 8.62 -45.69 23.24
N LEU A 198 9.95 -45.57 23.28
CA LEU A 198 10.71 -44.57 22.53
C LEU A 198 10.39 -44.56 21.02
N SER A 199 10.32 -45.74 20.39
CA SER A 199 10.02 -45.88 18.96
C SER A 199 8.62 -45.38 18.61
N GLU A 200 7.64 -45.61 19.49
CA GLU A 200 6.27 -45.14 19.31
C GLU A 200 6.18 -43.62 19.53
N GLN A 201 6.89 -43.09 20.53
CA GLN A 201 6.97 -41.64 20.73
C GLN A 201 7.62 -40.92 19.53
N GLN A 202 8.64 -41.51 18.91
CA GLN A 202 9.25 -40.97 17.70
C GLN A 202 8.33 -41.05 16.49
N ARG A 203 7.58 -42.14 16.31
CA ARG A 203 6.53 -42.24 15.27
C ARG A 203 5.49 -41.13 15.45
N ARG A 204 4.99 -40.94 16.67
CA ARG A 204 4.00 -39.87 16.97
C ARG A 204 4.58 -38.50 16.67
N ARG A 205 5.82 -38.21 17.04
CA ARG A 205 6.51 -36.95 16.67
C ARG A 205 6.61 -36.76 15.16
N TYR A 206 6.99 -37.80 14.42
CA TYR A 206 7.03 -37.77 12.96
C TYR A 206 5.63 -37.49 12.37
N ALA A 207 4.60 -38.16 12.87
CA ALA A 207 3.22 -37.98 12.41
C ALA A 207 2.70 -36.56 12.70
N ARG A 208 3.01 -35.98 13.87
CA ARG A 208 2.69 -34.58 14.20
C ARG A 208 3.28 -33.61 13.19
N ALA A 209 4.48 -33.89 12.69
CA ALA A 209 5.19 -33.02 11.73
C ALA A 209 4.72 -33.24 10.27
N HIS A 210 4.59 -34.49 9.82
CA HIS A 210 4.59 -34.82 8.38
C HIS A 210 3.34 -35.54 7.87
N TYR A 211 2.36 -35.84 8.71
CA TYR A 211 1.16 -36.61 8.31
C TYR A 211 0.38 -35.97 7.15
N ILE A 212 0.10 -34.67 7.23
CA ILE A 212 -0.62 -33.93 6.16
C ILE A 212 0.21 -33.87 4.88
N MET A 213 1.54 -33.76 4.98
CA MET A 213 2.44 -33.83 3.82
C MET A 213 2.31 -35.17 3.09
N HIS A 214 2.28 -36.30 3.83
CA HIS A 214 2.10 -37.61 3.19
C HIS A 214 0.72 -37.76 2.54
N LEU A 215 -0.35 -37.22 3.14
CA LEU A 215 -1.67 -37.17 2.51
C LEU A 215 -1.66 -36.36 1.20
N TYR A 216 -0.94 -35.24 1.20
CA TYR A 216 -0.80 -34.36 0.04
C TYR A 216 -0.02 -35.04 -1.09
N GLU A 217 1.21 -35.50 -0.81
CA GLU A 217 2.08 -36.12 -1.82
C GLU A 217 1.50 -37.44 -2.37
N ALA A 218 0.71 -38.18 -1.57
CA ALA A 218 0.00 -39.37 -2.03
C ALA A 218 -1.24 -39.07 -2.90
N GLY A 219 -1.66 -37.80 -3.00
CA GLY A 219 -2.87 -37.41 -3.74
C GLY A 219 -4.19 -37.83 -3.07
N VAL A 220 -4.20 -38.10 -1.77
CA VAL A 220 -5.39 -38.58 -1.03
C VAL A 220 -6.24 -37.40 -0.55
N TRP A 221 -6.72 -36.60 -1.50
CA TRP A 221 -7.35 -35.29 -1.24
C TRP A 221 -8.58 -35.34 -0.33
N LYS A 222 -9.45 -36.34 -0.53
CA LYS A 222 -10.69 -36.47 0.25
C LYS A 222 -10.40 -36.58 1.76
N LYS A 223 -9.40 -37.38 2.13
CA LYS A 223 -9.00 -37.57 3.53
C LYS A 223 -8.25 -36.35 4.06
N LEU A 224 -7.39 -35.75 3.24
CA LEU A 224 -6.73 -34.48 3.59
C LEU A 224 -7.75 -33.41 3.98
N PHE A 225 -8.77 -33.19 3.14
CA PHE A 225 -9.80 -32.20 3.42
C PHE A 225 -10.64 -32.55 4.64
N GLN A 226 -11.04 -33.81 4.80
CA GLN A 226 -11.76 -34.25 5.99
C GLN A 226 -11.02 -33.89 7.29
N ILE A 227 -9.72 -34.20 7.37
CA ILE A 227 -8.90 -33.93 8.56
C ILE A 227 -8.76 -32.42 8.85
N LEU A 228 -8.65 -31.60 7.80
CA LEU A 228 -8.54 -30.15 7.96
C LEU A 228 -9.90 -29.50 8.30
N ASP A 229 -11.01 -29.98 7.70
CA ASP A 229 -12.36 -29.45 7.88
C ASP A 229 -12.92 -29.75 9.28
N GLU A 230 -12.59 -30.92 9.87
CA GLU A 230 -13.02 -31.31 11.23
C GLU A 230 -12.46 -30.39 12.33
N GLY A 231 -11.31 -29.74 12.09
CA GLY A 231 -10.67 -28.79 13.01
C GLY A 231 -10.03 -29.40 14.27
N VAL A 232 -10.40 -30.62 14.69
CA VAL A 232 -9.84 -31.30 15.87
C VAL A 232 -8.32 -31.48 15.73
N TYR A 233 -7.87 -31.95 14.55
CA TYR A 233 -6.45 -32.12 14.25
C TYR A 233 -5.68 -30.79 14.36
N GLY A 234 -6.24 -29.72 13.79
CA GLY A 234 -5.65 -28.39 13.85
C GLY A 234 -5.51 -27.84 15.27
N LYS A 235 -6.57 -27.97 16.08
CA LYS A 235 -6.53 -27.56 17.49
C LYS A 235 -5.48 -28.34 18.28
N ALA A 236 -5.36 -29.65 18.07
CA ALA A 236 -4.34 -30.46 18.71
C ALA A 236 -2.91 -30.08 18.28
N LYS A 237 -2.72 -29.75 17.00
CA LYS A 237 -1.42 -29.27 16.47
C LYS A 237 -1.02 -27.91 17.05
N ILE A 238 -1.95 -26.96 17.16
CA ILE A 238 -1.69 -25.65 17.79
C ILE A 238 -1.34 -25.79 19.28
N ARG A 239 -1.96 -26.73 20.00
CA ARG A 239 -1.63 -26.99 21.41
C ARG A 239 -0.20 -27.50 21.60
N THR A 240 0.29 -28.30 20.65
CA THR A 240 1.65 -28.87 20.71
C THR A 240 2.72 -27.98 20.10
N ASP A 241 2.38 -27.17 19.10
CA ASP A 241 3.20 -26.10 18.53
C ASP A 241 2.52 -24.74 18.75
N PRO A 242 2.77 -24.08 19.89
CA PRO A 242 2.18 -22.77 20.21
C PRO A 242 2.59 -21.64 19.28
N SER A 243 3.57 -21.86 18.39
CA SER A 243 3.91 -20.89 17.35
C SER A 243 2.92 -20.90 16.19
N MET A 244 2.05 -21.92 16.11
CA MET A 244 1.05 -22.16 15.07
C MET A 244 1.64 -22.45 13.68
N ARG A 245 2.97 -22.42 13.53
CA ARG A 245 3.66 -22.54 12.24
C ARG A 245 3.38 -23.85 11.56
N SER A 246 3.50 -24.96 12.28
CA SER A 246 3.34 -26.29 11.71
C SER A 246 1.95 -26.51 11.12
N TYR A 247 0.89 -26.00 11.77
CA TYR A 247 -0.46 -26.10 11.24
C TYR A 247 -0.73 -25.12 10.09
N ALA A 248 -0.13 -23.93 10.09
CA ALA A 248 -0.20 -23.03 8.94
C ALA A 248 0.41 -23.65 7.67
N LEU A 249 1.49 -24.43 7.80
CA LEU A 249 2.07 -25.19 6.69
C LEU A 249 1.14 -26.29 6.17
N ASP A 250 0.44 -26.99 7.07
CA ASP A 250 -0.57 -27.98 6.66
C ASP A 250 -1.73 -27.31 5.88
N LEU A 251 -2.16 -26.12 6.30
CA LEU A 251 -3.16 -25.34 5.59
C LEU A 251 -2.65 -24.89 4.21
N ASP A 252 -1.38 -24.52 4.09
CA ASP A 252 -0.78 -24.18 2.79
C ASP A 252 -0.78 -25.39 1.83
N LEU A 253 -0.54 -26.61 2.32
CA LEU A 253 -0.71 -27.84 1.54
C LEU A 253 -2.17 -28.09 1.15
N GLY A 254 -3.13 -27.87 2.05
CA GLY A 254 -4.55 -27.96 1.75
C GLY A 254 -5.02 -26.95 0.69
N ARG A 255 -4.51 -25.73 0.75
CA ARG A 255 -4.72 -24.67 -0.25
C ARG A 255 -4.15 -25.09 -1.61
N GLN A 256 -2.91 -25.60 -1.64
CA GLN A 256 -2.29 -26.10 -2.86
C GLN A 256 -3.05 -27.30 -3.46
N ALA A 257 -3.52 -28.23 -2.63
CA ALA A 257 -4.30 -29.39 -3.08
C ALA A 257 -5.56 -28.96 -3.85
N LEU A 258 -6.23 -27.90 -3.40
CA LEU A 258 -7.41 -27.33 -4.08
C LEU A 258 -7.07 -26.71 -5.45
N SER A 259 -5.82 -26.34 -5.69
CA SER A 259 -5.33 -25.80 -6.98
C SER A 259 -4.88 -26.88 -7.98
N HIS A 260 -4.53 -28.09 -7.51
CA HIS A 260 -4.08 -29.20 -8.36
C HIS A 260 -5.22 -30.00 -8.99
N LEU A 261 -6.44 -29.78 -8.52
CA LEU A 261 -7.65 -30.36 -9.09
C LEU A 261 -7.80 -29.81 -10.52
N LYS A 262 -7.36 -30.58 -11.53
CA LYS A 262 -7.55 -30.34 -12.98
C LYS A 262 -9.03 -30.43 -13.38
N TRP A 263 -9.91 -29.80 -12.61
CA TRP A 263 -11.34 -29.96 -12.75
C TRP A 263 -11.85 -28.94 -13.78
N HIS A 264 -13.07 -29.15 -14.26
CA HIS A 264 -13.80 -28.14 -15.01
C HIS A 264 -13.99 -26.89 -14.13
N TRP A 265 -14.21 -25.70 -14.67
CA TRP A 265 -14.29 -24.49 -13.83
C TRP A 265 -15.42 -24.52 -12.77
N ARG A 266 -16.50 -25.28 -13.02
CA ARG A 266 -17.64 -25.48 -12.10
C ARG A 266 -17.25 -26.20 -10.81
N ASP A 267 -16.33 -27.11 -10.96
CA ASP A 267 -15.77 -27.93 -9.92
C ASP A 267 -14.79 -27.10 -9.06
N ALA A 268 -13.98 -26.25 -9.73
CA ALA A 268 -13.16 -25.24 -9.08
C ALA A 268 -14.02 -24.23 -8.30
N LEU A 269 -15.19 -23.84 -8.84
CA LEU A 269 -16.17 -22.98 -8.16
C LEU A 269 -16.67 -23.61 -6.85
N GLN A 270 -17.02 -24.90 -6.84
CA GLN A 270 -17.44 -25.63 -5.63
C GLN A 270 -16.33 -25.75 -4.57
N SER A 271 -15.06 -25.67 -4.99
CA SER A 271 -13.92 -25.72 -4.07
C SER A 271 -13.60 -24.38 -3.38
N LEU A 272 -14.15 -23.27 -3.89
CA LEU A 272 -13.84 -21.92 -3.40
C LEU A 272 -14.15 -21.73 -1.91
N PRO A 273 -15.27 -22.21 -1.34
CA PRO A 273 -15.55 -22.03 0.08
C PRO A 273 -14.50 -22.68 0.98
N ARG A 274 -14.03 -23.88 0.62
CA ARG A 274 -12.94 -24.56 1.33
C ARG A 274 -11.61 -23.82 1.16
N LEU A 275 -11.29 -23.36 -0.06
CA LEU A 275 -10.08 -22.58 -0.30
C LEU A 275 -10.09 -21.28 0.52
N TRP A 276 -11.25 -20.62 0.60
CA TRP A 276 -11.46 -19.43 1.40
C TRP A 276 -11.26 -19.72 2.89
N GLN A 277 -11.89 -20.78 3.41
CA GLN A 277 -11.76 -21.21 4.80
C GLN A 277 -10.29 -21.41 5.19
N TYR A 278 -9.51 -22.14 4.37
CA TYR A 278 -8.10 -22.39 4.66
C TYR A 278 -7.25 -21.12 4.54
N THR A 279 -7.52 -20.30 3.52
CA THR A 279 -6.84 -19.01 3.33
C THR A 279 -7.08 -18.08 4.51
N LEU A 280 -8.34 -17.95 4.94
CA LEU A 280 -8.74 -17.11 6.06
C LEU A 280 -8.15 -17.61 7.38
N LEU A 281 -8.18 -18.92 7.66
CA LEU A 281 -7.60 -19.48 8.88
C LEU A 281 -6.08 -19.30 8.90
N ARG A 282 -5.39 -19.67 7.82
CA ARG A 282 -3.95 -19.51 7.68
C ARG A 282 -3.54 -18.05 7.83
N GLY A 283 -4.25 -17.15 7.16
CA GLY A 283 -4.06 -15.70 7.28
C GLY A 283 -4.27 -15.21 8.70
N SER A 284 -5.27 -15.72 9.41
CA SER A 284 -5.54 -15.37 10.82
C SER A 284 -4.43 -15.83 11.76
N LEU A 285 -3.84 -17.01 11.54
CA LEU A 285 -2.69 -17.48 12.31
C LEU A 285 -1.45 -16.58 12.08
N ALA A 286 -1.25 -16.13 10.84
CA ALA A 286 -0.17 -15.21 10.48
C ALA A 286 -0.39 -13.80 11.06
N SER A 287 -1.59 -13.23 10.95
CA SER A 287 -1.94 -11.93 11.56
C SER A 287 -1.80 -11.96 13.09
N ARG A 288 -2.05 -13.11 13.73
CA ARG A 288 -1.74 -13.30 15.16
C ARG A 288 -0.24 -13.26 15.47
N ALA A 289 0.62 -13.66 14.55
CA ALA A 289 2.07 -13.48 14.70
C ALA A 289 2.49 -12.03 14.42
N ASP A 290 1.89 -11.38 13.42
CA ASP A 290 2.16 -9.97 13.08
C ASP A 290 1.75 -9.00 14.19
N SER A 291 0.75 -9.35 15.01
CA SER A 291 0.31 -8.52 16.15
C SER A 291 1.30 -8.50 17.32
N TYR A 292 2.29 -9.39 17.35
CA TYR A 292 3.32 -9.35 18.38
C TYR A 292 4.26 -8.16 18.12
N PRO A 293 4.39 -7.22 19.07
CA PRO A 293 5.39 -6.17 18.95
C PRO A 293 6.79 -6.76 19.10
N ARG A 294 7.79 -6.03 18.61
CA ARG A 294 9.19 -6.47 18.61
C ARG A 294 9.68 -6.81 20.02
N GLU A 295 9.21 -6.06 21.02
CA GLU A 295 9.51 -6.22 22.44
C GLU A 295 8.98 -7.56 22.98
N ALA A 296 7.85 -8.04 22.48
CA ALA A 296 7.30 -9.35 22.88
C ALA A 296 8.18 -10.49 22.38
N PHE A 297 8.73 -10.39 21.16
CA PHE A 297 9.73 -11.35 20.66
C PHE A 297 10.99 -11.35 21.52
N LEU A 298 11.48 -10.17 21.94
CA LEU A 298 12.62 -10.06 22.84
C LEU A 298 12.32 -10.72 24.21
N LEU A 299 11.14 -10.47 24.78
CA LEU A 299 10.73 -11.11 26.05
C LEU A 299 10.70 -12.64 25.92
N LEU A 300 10.15 -13.18 24.83
CA LEU A 300 10.12 -14.63 24.61
C LEU A 300 11.53 -15.23 24.44
N LEU A 301 12.46 -14.51 23.81
CA LEU A 301 13.87 -14.92 23.74
C LEU A 301 14.53 -14.92 25.13
N LEU A 302 14.24 -13.91 25.97
CA LEU A 302 14.73 -13.85 27.35
C LEU A 302 14.13 -14.95 28.24
N LEU A 303 12.92 -15.43 27.93
CA LEU A 303 12.28 -16.59 28.56
C LEU A 303 12.74 -17.94 27.97
N GLU A 304 13.78 -17.95 27.13
CA GLU A 304 14.34 -19.14 26.47
C GLU A 304 13.34 -19.91 25.56
N GLN A 305 12.27 -19.25 25.10
CA GLN A 305 11.27 -19.84 24.20
C GLN A 305 11.65 -19.71 22.71
N GLU A 306 12.91 -19.99 22.38
CA GLU A 306 13.47 -19.69 21.06
C GLU A 306 12.77 -20.42 19.90
N THR A 307 12.35 -21.67 20.09
CA THR A 307 11.62 -22.45 19.07
C THR A 307 10.28 -21.79 18.73
N LYS A 308 9.57 -21.26 19.74
CA LYS A 308 8.33 -20.53 19.57
C LYS A 308 8.56 -19.21 18.83
N VAL A 309 9.62 -18.48 19.21
CA VAL A 309 9.99 -17.21 18.57
C VAL A 309 10.34 -17.42 17.10
N LEU A 310 11.15 -18.42 16.78
CA LEU A 310 11.46 -18.80 15.39
C LEU A 310 10.20 -19.19 14.62
N GLY A 311 9.32 -19.98 15.25
CA GLY A 311 8.05 -20.37 14.65
C GLY A 311 7.15 -19.17 14.30
N LEU A 312 6.98 -18.24 15.24
CA LEU A 312 6.22 -17.01 15.03
C LEU A 312 6.88 -16.10 13.98
N ALA A 313 8.20 -15.97 14.03
CA ALA A 313 8.96 -15.17 13.05
C ALA A 313 8.81 -15.71 11.62
N GLU A 314 8.66 -17.03 11.46
CA GLU A 314 8.42 -17.63 10.14
C GLU A 314 7.02 -17.31 9.59
N LEU A 315 6.04 -17.07 10.45
CA LEU A 315 4.68 -16.71 10.07
C LEU A 315 4.49 -15.22 9.76
N LEU A 316 5.44 -14.37 10.14
CA LEU A 316 5.37 -12.93 9.87
C LEU A 316 5.20 -12.67 8.37
N THR A 317 4.22 -11.84 8.03
CA THR A 317 3.83 -11.57 6.64
C THR A 317 4.65 -10.43 6.04
N ASN A 318 5.01 -9.43 6.85
CA ASN A 318 5.82 -8.31 6.41
C ASN A 318 7.30 -8.70 6.31
N PRO A 319 7.93 -8.68 5.11
CA PRO A 319 9.32 -9.11 4.91
C PRO A 319 10.34 -8.23 5.63
N TYR A 320 10.08 -6.92 5.77
CA TYR A 320 10.93 -6.02 6.53
C TYR A 320 10.88 -6.37 8.03
N TYR A 321 9.68 -6.55 8.58
CA TYR A 321 9.53 -6.89 9.99
C TYR A 321 10.07 -8.29 10.30
N LYS A 322 9.82 -9.26 9.42
CA LYS A 322 10.38 -10.61 9.49
C LYS A 322 11.91 -10.59 9.49
N ALA A 323 12.53 -9.79 8.61
CA ALA A 323 13.98 -9.63 8.60
C ALA A 323 14.49 -9.03 9.92
N ASP A 324 13.79 -8.05 10.50
CA ASP A 324 14.14 -7.45 11.80
C ASP A 324 14.08 -8.45 12.96
N ILE A 325 13.02 -9.25 13.03
CA ILE A 325 12.91 -10.30 14.06
C ILE A 325 13.98 -11.38 13.87
N PHE A 326 14.31 -11.79 12.65
CA PHE A 326 15.44 -12.70 12.43
C PHE A 326 16.79 -12.10 12.87
N MET A 327 17.02 -10.79 12.66
CA MET A 327 18.21 -10.11 13.17
C MET A 327 18.22 -10.06 14.71
N LEU A 328 17.06 -9.87 15.35
CA LEU A 328 16.91 -9.91 16.80
C LEU A 328 17.29 -11.29 17.36
N ILE A 329 16.76 -12.36 16.76
CA ILE A 329 17.08 -13.74 17.15
C ILE A 329 18.57 -14.03 16.91
N ALA A 330 19.11 -13.63 15.77
CA ALA A 330 20.53 -13.81 15.45
C ALA A 330 21.44 -13.15 16.50
N ASN A 331 21.15 -11.90 16.87
CA ASN A 331 21.90 -11.20 17.93
C ASN A 331 21.82 -11.92 19.29
N HIS A 332 20.65 -12.46 19.65
CA HIS A 332 20.52 -13.26 20.88
C HIS A 332 21.38 -14.53 20.83
N LEU A 333 21.33 -15.27 19.70
CA LEU A 333 22.12 -16.49 19.50
C LEU A 333 23.62 -16.23 19.45
N MET A 334 24.07 -15.05 18.99
CA MET A 334 25.49 -14.67 18.99
C MET A 334 26.10 -14.60 20.39
N MET A 335 25.30 -14.48 21.45
CA MET A 335 25.77 -14.52 22.83
C MET A 335 26.08 -15.95 23.32
N LYS A 336 25.69 -16.98 22.54
CA LYS A 336 25.91 -18.40 22.85
C LYS A 336 27.02 -18.96 21.94
N PRO A 337 28.19 -19.36 22.48
CA PRO A 337 29.37 -19.75 21.69
C PRO A 337 29.09 -20.88 20.67
N ASP A 338 28.30 -21.88 21.09
CA ASP A 338 28.05 -23.09 20.32
C ASP A 338 27.08 -22.86 19.14
N ARG A 339 26.41 -21.70 19.09
CA ARG A 339 25.29 -21.44 18.15
C ARG A 339 25.55 -20.27 17.20
N LYS A 340 26.82 -19.87 17.10
CA LYS A 340 27.26 -18.82 16.19
C LYS A 340 26.90 -19.08 14.72
N GLN A 341 26.97 -20.34 14.27
CA GLN A 341 26.62 -20.70 12.89
C GLN A 341 25.14 -20.45 12.58
N GLU A 342 24.23 -20.81 13.50
CA GLU A 342 22.79 -20.56 13.36
C GLU A 342 22.50 -19.05 13.27
N ALA A 343 23.16 -18.25 14.12
CA ALA A 343 23.03 -16.80 14.08
C ALA A 343 23.45 -16.20 12.73
N LEU A 344 24.57 -16.68 12.17
CA LEU A 344 25.06 -16.23 10.85
C LEU A 344 24.10 -16.63 9.72
N GLN A 345 23.47 -17.81 9.81
CA GLN A 345 22.44 -18.22 8.85
C GLN A 345 21.21 -17.31 8.91
N LEU A 346 20.76 -16.92 10.11
CA LEU A 346 19.65 -15.98 10.26
C LEU A 346 19.98 -14.60 9.68
N PHE A 347 21.18 -14.07 9.91
CA PHE A 347 21.61 -12.83 9.25
C PHE A 347 21.62 -12.94 7.71
N ALA A 348 22.07 -14.08 7.17
CA ALA A 348 22.04 -14.33 5.74
C ALA A 348 20.60 -14.37 5.19
N ARG A 349 19.66 -14.99 5.92
CA ARG A 349 18.23 -15.00 5.57
C ARG A 349 17.63 -13.59 5.63
N SER A 350 17.92 -12.81 6.68
CA SER A 350 17.50 -11.40 6.76
C SER A 350 18.02 -10.60 5.56
N LYS A 351 19.28 -10.80 5.16
CA LYS A 351 19.85 -10.13 3.97
C LYS A 351 19.08 -10.48 2.70
N GLN A 352 18.77 -11.76 2.48
CA GLN A 352 18.01 -12.20 1.30
C GLN A 352 16.62 -11.56 1.26
N LEU A 353 15.90 -11.55 2.40
CA LEU A 353 14.59 -10.89 2.51
C LEU A 353 14.68 -9.39 2.20
N ILE A 354 15.67 -8.70 2.78
CA ILE A 354 15.88 -7.27 2.55
C ILE A 354 16.18 -6.97 1.08
N LEU A 355 17.04 -7.76 0.43
CA LEU A 355 17.38 -7.57 -0.98
C LEU A 355 16.20 -7.83 -1.93
N SER A 356 15.20 -8.61 -1.49
CA SER A 356 13.99 -8.87 -2.26
C SER A 356 12.92 -7.76 -2.16
N LEU A 357 13.10 -6.78 -1.27
CA LEU A 357 12.18 -5.65 -1.13
C LEU A 357 12.15 -4.81 -2.42
N SER A 358 10.95 -4.58 -2.95
CA SER A 358 10.71 -3.79 -4.17
C SER A 358 10.90 -2.28 -3.93
N VAL A 359 10.55 -1.79 -2.74
CA VAL A 359 10.61 -0.37 -2.40
C VAL A 359 12.05 0.02 -2.05
N PHE A 360 12.68 0.80 -2.93
CA PHE A 360 14.08 1.23 -2.82
C PHE A 360 14.41 1.82 -1.45
N HIS A 361 13.63 2.80 -0.96
CA HIS A 361 13.90 3.47 0.32
C HIS A 361 13.78 2.53 1.54
N GLN A 362 12.81 1.60 1.53
CA GLN A 362 12.67 0.61 2.60
C GLN A 362 13.84 -0.36 2.62
N ARG A 363 14.28 -0.80 1.43
CA ARG A 363 15.46 -1.67 1.28
C ARG A 363 16.71 -1.01 1.85
N GLU A 364 16.99 0.24 1.49
CA GLU A 364 18.17 0.95 1.98
C GLU A 364 18.14 1.13 3.51
N ARG A 365 16.98 1.49 4.07
CA ARG A 365 16.80 1.58 5.52
C ARG A 365 16.99 0.23 6.22
N ALA A 366 16.50 -0.85 5.63
CA ALA A 366 16.66 -2.19 6.19
C ALA A 366 18.11 -2.69 6.12
N LEU A 367 18.84 -2.40 5.03
CA LEU A 367 20.26 -2.69 4.90
C LEU A 367 21.07 -1.94 5.97
N MET A 368 20.72 -0.69 6.27
CA MET A 368 21.32 0.05 7.37
C MET A 368 21.08 -0.62 8.73
N THR A 369 19.85 -1.08 9.00
CA THR A 369 19.52 -1.84 10.23
C THR A 369 20.32 -3.14 10.32
N LEU A 370 20.48 -3.86 9.20
CA LEU A 370 21.29 -5.08 9.13
C LEU A 370 22.77 -4.83 9.39
N ALA A 371 23.34 -3.77 8.79
CA ALA A 371 24.72 -3.38 9.06
C ALA A 371 24.94 -3.03 10.54
N LYS A 372 23.96 -2.37 11.17
CA LYS A 372 23.97 -2.08 12.61
C LYS A 372 23.91 -3.35 13.46
N ALA A 373 23.01 -4.28 13.14
CA ALA A 373 22.89 -5.55 13.86
C ALA A 373 24.16 -6.40 13.75
N LEU A 374 24.74 -6.52 12.56
CA LEU A 374 26.03 -7.19 12.33
C LEU A 374 27.18 -6.52 13.10
N GLY A 375 27.19 -5.18 13.16
CA GLY A 375 28.13 -4.41 13.97
C GLY A 375 28.02 -4.70 15.47
N GLN A 376 26.80 -4.76 16.01
CA GLN A 376 26.54 -5.14 17.41
C GLN A 376 27.03 -6.58 17.70
N ALA A 377 26.82 -7.50 16.76
CA ALA A 377 27.35 -8.86 16.80
C ALA A 377 28.86 -8.99 16.52
N ARG A 378 29.57 -7.86 16.39
CA ARG A 378 31.01 -7.76 16.06
C ARG A 378 31.41 -8.48 14.76
N GLN A 379 30.46 -8.66 13.84
CA GLN A 379 30.68 -9.21 12.50
C GLN A 379 31.08 -8.10 11.53
N TRP A 380 32.23 -7.48 11.78
CA TRP A 380 32.69 -6.27 11.08
C TRP A 380 32.82 -6.45 9.57
N GLN A 381 33.34 -7.60 9.12
CA GLN A 381 33.52 -7.89 7.70
C GLN A 381 32.18 -8.00 6.96
N GLU A 382 31.18 -8.65 7.59
CA GLU A 382 29.84 -8.75 7.00
C GLU A 382 29.13 -7.40 7.01
N ALA A 383 29.25 -6.61 8.08
CA ALA A 383 28.72 -5.24 8.11
C ALA A 383 29.33 -4.37 7.00
N GLU A 384 30.63 -4.47 6.75
CA GLU A 384 31.30 -3.77 5.64
C GLU A 384 30.86 -4.30 4.27
N ARG A 385 30.57 -5.59 4.11
CA ARG A 385 30.01 -6.15 2.87
C ARG A 385 28.63 -5.59 2.55
N ILE A 386 27.79 -5.31 3.56
CA ILE A 386 26.47 -4.68 3.35
C ILE A 386 26.61 -3.30 2.68
N VAL A 387 27.67 -2.54 3.00
CA VAL A 387 27.93 -1.22 2.39
C VAL A 387 28.07 -1.31 0.86
N VAL A 388 28.53 -2.43 0.32
CA VAL A 388 28.64 -2.64 -1.13
C VAL A 388 27.27 -2.80 -1.78
N SER A 389 26.28 -3.33 -1.05
CA SER A 389 24.92 -3.56 -1.55
C SER A 389 24.04 -2.30 -1.54
N ILE A 390 24.50 -1.21 -0.92
CA ILE A 390 23.80 0.08 -0.86
C ILE A 390 24.13 0.87 -2.13
N VAL A 391 23.09 1.24 -2.87
CA VAL A 391 23.22 1.97 -4.14
C VAL A 391 23.29 3.48 -3.88
N ASP A 392 22.45 3.99 -2.98
CA ASP A 392 22.40 5.42 -2.67
C ASP A 392 23.71 5.90 -1.98
N PRO A 393 24.47 6.84 -2.57
CA PRO A 393 25.72 7.32 -2.00
C PRO A 393 25.56 7.95 -0.61
N ALA A 394 24.46 8.66 -0.36
CA ALA A 394 24.22 9.29 0.95
C ALA A 394 23.96 8.24 2.04
N ALA A 395 23.08 7.27 1.80
CA ALA A 395 22.84 6.13 2.68
C ALA A 395 24.12 5.32 2.92
N LYS A 396 24.94 5.12 1.89
CA LYS A 396 26.23 4.41 1.99
C LYS A 396 27.16 5.10 2.97
N ALA A 397 27.28 6.43 2.88
CA ALA A 397 28.09 7.23 3.79
C ALA A 397 27.53 7.23 5.22
N GLN A 398 26.21 7.24 5.38
CA GLN A 398 25.57 7.12 6.70
C GLN A 398 25.90 5.76 7.36
N VAL A 399 25.79 4.65 6.63
CA VAL A 399 26.15 3.32 7.16
C VAL A 399 27.62 3.24 7.52
N LEU A 400 28.52 3.77 6.68
CA LEU A 400 29.95 3.88 7.02
C LEU A 400 30.20 4.69 8.29
N THR A 401 29.44 5.78 8.49
CA THR A 401 29.53 6.61 9.70
C THR A 401 29.10 5.82 10.94
N ILE A 402 27.99 5.09 10.85
CA ILE A 402 27.45 4.24 11.91
C ILE A 402 28.44 3.10 12.26
N ILE A 403 28.96 2.39 11.27
CA ILE A 403 29.97 1.33 11.47
C ILE A 403 31.24 1.93 12.09
N GLY A 404 31.66 3.11 11.64
CA GLY A 404 32.80 3.84 12.20
C GLY A 404 32.63 4.12 13.69
N SER A 405 31.46 4.64 14.10
CA SER A 405 31.15 4.90 15.51
C SER A 405 31.12 3.64 16.37
N MET A 406 30.58 2.53 15.85
CA MET A 406 30.59 1.24 16.55
C MET A 406 32.01 0.65 16.69
N LEU A 407 32.82 0.73 15.64
CA LEU A 407 34.23 0.34 15.68
C LEU A 407 35.02 1.16 16.71
N ARG A 408 34.73 2.47 16.82
CA ARG A 408 35.34 3.35 17.82
C ARG A 408 34.99 2.93 19.25
N GLN A 409 33.73 2.60 19.51
CA GLN A 409 33.27 2.08 20.80
C GLN A 409 33.93 0.73 21.13
N ALA A 410 34.13 -0.13 20.12
CA ALA A 410 34.82 -1.41 20.26
C ALA A 410 36.37 -1.30 20.34
N GLY A 411 36.94 -0.08 20.33
CA GLY A 411 38.39 0.15 20.41
C GLY A 411 39.15 0.03 19.08
N HIS A 412 38.48 -0.23 17.95
CA HIS A 412 39.08 -0.34 16.62
C HIS A 412 39.27 1.02 15.93
N TRP A 413 40.08 1.88 16.56
CA TRP A 413 40.28 3.27 16.18
C TRP A 413 40.68 3.50 14.71
N GLN A 414 41.65 2.73 14.20
CA GLN A 414 42.14 2.91 12.83
C GLN A 414 41.07 2.61 11.79
N LYS A 415 40.28 1.55 12.00
CA LYS A 415 39.18 1.19 11.09
C LYS A 415 38.03 2.19 11.15
N ALA A 416 37.71 2.70 12.35
CA ALA A 416 36.73 3.77 12.51
C ALA A 416 37.10 5.01 11.68
N LYS A 417 38.36 5.44 11.78
CA LYS A 417 38.89 6.58 11.01
C LYS A 417 38.83 6.33 9.50
N GLN A 418 39.15 5.12 9.05
CA GLN A 418 39.04 4.76 7.62
C GLN A 418 37.59 4.84 7.13
N ASN A 419 36.63 4.33 7.90
CA ASN A 419 35.21 4.38 7.53
C ASN A 419 34.66 5.81 7.48
N TRP A 420 35.01 6.66 8.45
CA TRP A 420 34.65 8.09 8.41
C TRP A 420 35.29 8.82 7.23
N LYS A 421 36.56 8.53 6.88
CA LYS A 421 37.20 9.10 5.69
C LYS A 421 36.51 8.69 4.40
N LYS A 422 36.10 7.42 4.28
CA LYS A 422 35.31 6.93 3.13
C LYS A 422 33.94 7.62 3.07
N ALA A 423 33.26 7.77 4.21
CA ALA A 423 31.99 8.49 4.30
C ALA A 423 32.13 9.95 3.87
N ALA A 424 33.15 10.65 4.38
CA ALA A 424 33.47 12.02 4.00
C ALA A 424 33.71 12.14 2.49
N TYR A 425 34.56 11.27 1.93
CA TYR A 425 34.85 11.27 0.50
C TYR A 425 33.59 11.10 -0.35
N ILE A 426 32.72 10.14 0.00
CA ILE A 426 31.46 9.93 -0.72
C ILE A 426 30.56 11.16 -0.63
N LEU A 427 30.35 11.71 0.57
CA LEU A 427 29.48 12.88 0.76
C LEU A 427 30.01 14.13 0.05
N LEU A 428 31.33 14.33 0.03
CA LEU A 428 31.96 15.45 -0.68
C LEU A 428 31.90 15.31 -2.20
N SER A 429 31.76 14.09 -2.72
CA SER A 429 31.62 13.83 -4.16
C SER A 429 30.20 14.02 -4.69
N ILE A 430 29.19 14.14 -3.83
CA ILE A 430 27.79 14.37 -4.24
C ILE A 430 27.63 15.84 -4.62
N THR A 431 27.18 16.14 -5.84
CA THR A 431 27.10 17.53 -6.34
C THR A 431 25.93 18.30 -5.76
N VAL A 432 24.70 17.76 -5.76
CA VAL A 432 23.51 18.37 -5.13
C VAL A 432 22.54 17.29 -4.66
N SER A 433 22.26 17.22 -3.36
CA SER A 433 21.21 16.38 -2.75
C SER A 433 20.99 16.83 -1.30
N GLU A 434 19.75 16.92 -0.83
CA GLU A 434 19.45 17.15 0.60
C GLU A 434 20.12 16.10 1.50
N GLY A 435 20.15 14.83 1.04
CA GLY A 435 20.79 13.72 1.75
C GLY A 435 22.30 13.86 1.93
N ARG A 436 22.98 14.67 1.08
CA ARG A 436 24.39 15.02 1.27
C ARG A 436 24.58 15.82 2.55
N MET A 437 23.78 16.87 2.74
CA MET A 437 23.95 17.79 3.85
C MET A 437 23.59 17.11 5.18
N ASP A 438 22.50 16.34 5.21
CA ASP A 438 22.16 15.53 6.38
C ASP A 438 23.25 14.49 6.71
N GLY A 439 23.83 13.85 5.68
CA GLY A 439 24.96 12.94 5.85
C GLY A 439 26.21 13.61 6.41
N LEU A 440 26.55 14.82 5.94
CA LEU A 440 27.67 15.59 6.46
C LEU A 440 27.43 16.03 7.91
N ILE A 441 26.21 16.44 8.25
CA ILE A 441 25.83 16.77 9.64
C ILE A 441 25.96 15.55 10.55
N ALA A 442 25.48 14.38 10.12
CA ALA A 442 25.61 13.13 10.88
C ALA A 442 27.09 12.74 11.09
N LEU A 443 27.92 12.94 10.07
CA LEU A 443 29.35 12.71 10.15
C LEU A 443 30.03 13.70 11.11
N VAL A 444 29.68 14.99 11.07
CA VAL A 444 30.17 16.02 12.00
C VAL A 444 29.84 15.64 13.45
N LYS A 445 28.61 15.20 13.72
CA LYS A 445 28.22 14.70 15.06
C LYS A 445 29.08 13.53 15.51
N ALA A 446 29.25 12.52 14.64
CA ALA A 446 30.04 11.33 14.95
C ALA A 446 31.52 11.65 15.20
N LEU A 447 32.12 12.53 14.38
CA LEU A 447 33.49 13.00 14.54
C LEU A 447 33.66 13.83 15.81
N GLY A 448 32.68 14.70 16.13
CA GLY A 448 32.67 15.52 17.35
C GLY A 448 32.62 14.67 18.61
N GLN A 449 31.71 13.70 18.69
CA GLN A 449 31.65 12.73 19.80
C GLN A 449 32.92 11.87 19.91
N ALA A 450 33.62 11.65 18.79
CA ALA A 450 34.90 10.94 18.77
C ALA A 450 36.11 11.84 19.11
N GLY A 451 35.91 13.15 19.33
CA GLY A 451 36.96 14.13 19.61
C GLY A 451 37.87 14.44 18.41
N GLN A 452 37.41 14.22 17.17
CA GLN A 452 38.18 14.47 15.94
C GLN A 452 37.98 15.91 15.41
N TRP A 453 38.41 16.90 16.19
CA TRP A 453 38.13 18.32 15.94
C TRP A 453 38.63 18.85 14.59
N GLN A 454 39.83 18.44 14.16
CA GLN A 454 40.38 18.85 12.87
C GLN A 454 39.54 18.38 11.67
N GLU A 455 38.97 17.17 11.74
CA GLU A 455 38.10 16.66 10.67
C GLU A 455 36.69 17.25 10.77
N VAL A 456 36.19 17.55 11.98
CA VAL A 456 34.95 18.32 12.17
C VAL A 456 35.06 19.68 11.48
N GLU A 457 36.12 20.43 11.76
CA GLU A 457 36.37 21.73 11.13
C GLU A 457 36.45 21.58 9.62
N ARG A 458 37.23 20.62 9.11
CA ARG A 458 37.37 20.38 7.67
C ARG A 458 36.03 20.09 6.99
N VAL A 459 35.18 19.26 7.60
CA VAL A 459 33.87 18.90 7.05
C VAL A 459 32.93 20.11 7.08
N ILE A 460 32.92 20.90 8.16
CA ILE A 460 32.11 22.13 8.22
C ILE A 460 32.56 23.12 7.14
N HIS A 461 33.86 23.41 7.01
CA HIS A 461 34.37 24.35 6.00
C HIS A 461 34.14 23.88 4.56
N SER A 462 33.92 22.58 4.34
CA SER A 462 33.60 22.03 3.02
C SER A 462 32.13 22.18 2.60
N MET A 463 31.26 22.62 3.52
CA MET A 463 29.88 22.98 3.21
C MET A 463 29.89 24.34 2.52
N SER A 464 29.35 24.40 1.30
CA SER A 464 29.43 25.57 0.41
C SER A 464 28.57 26.76 0.84
N ASP A 465 27.66 26.57 1.79
CA ASP A 465 26.67 27.56 2.22
C ASP A 465 26.80 27.80 3.72
N GLU A 466 26.87 29.08 4.11
CA GLU A 466 26.94 29.53 5.51
C GLU A 466 25.74 29.03 6.32
N TRP A 467 24.56 28.88 5.70
CA TRP A 467 23.38 28.34 6.36
C TRP A 467 23.58 26.88 6.77
N TRP A 468 24.13 26.04 5.89
CA TRP A 468 24.42 24.63 6.19
C TRP A 468 25.54 24.48 7.20
N GLN A 469 26.56 25.34 7.15
CA GLN A 469 27.60 25.40 8.16
C GLN A 469 27.02 25.71 9.54
N ALA A 470 26.16 26.74 9.61
CA ALA A 470 25.52 27.13 10.86
C ALA A 470 24.58 26.02 11.39
N ARG A 471 23.85 25.34 10.51
CA ARG A 471 23.06 24.16 10.88
C ARG A 471 23.93 23.03 11.43
N ALA A 472 25.06 22.71 10.79
CA ALA A 472 25.98 21.68 11.27
C ALA A 472 26.60 22.02 12.63
N VAL A 473 26.99 23.28 12.82
CA VAL A 473 27.50 23.79 14.10
C VAL A 473 26.42 23.73 15.18
N SER A 474 25.20 24.17 14.87
CA SER A 474 24.04 24.11 15.78
C SER A 474 23.77 22.67 16.24
N GLU A 475 23.69 21.75 15.29
CA GLU A 475 23.43 20.34 15.52
C GLU A 475 24.56 19.64 16.30
N LEU A 476 25.81 20.07 16.09
CA LEU A 476 26.97 19.62 16.86
C LEU A 476 26.89 20.11 18.31
N VAL A 477 26.63 21.41 18.52
CA VAL A 477 26.50 22.04 19.85
C VAL A 477 25.39 21.36 20.66
N VAL A 478 24.22 21.12 20.04
CA VAL A 478 23.11 20.39 20.66
C VAL A 478 23.50 18.95 20.99
N ALA A 479 24.18 18.24 20.08
CA ALA A 479 24.59 16.87 20.32
C ALA A 479 25.63 16.75 21.44
N LEU A 480 26.56 17.71 21.55
CA LEU A 480 27.53 17.80 22.63
C LEU A 480 26.86 18.13 23.97
N GLY A 481 25.91 19.08 23.97
CA GLY A 481 25.10 19.41 25.15
C GLY A 481 24.35 18.19 25.69
N LYS A 482 23.67 17.43 24.82
CA LYS A 482 22.98 16.18 25.20
C LYS A 482 23.92 15.07 25.66
N ALA A 483 25.16 15.04 25.15
CA ALA A 483 26.16 14.06 25.52
C ALA A 483 26.96 14.46 26.79
N GLY A 484 26.66 15.60 27.41
CA GLY A 484 27.34 16.09 28.61
C GLY A 484 28.70 16.74 28.35
N TYR A 485 29.08 16.99 27.09
CA TYR A 485 30.30 17.72 26.71
C TYR A 485 30.05 19.24 26.74
N GLN A 486 29.75 19.74 27.94
CA GLN A 486 29.29 21.12 28.17
C GLN A 486 30.32 22.16 27.72
N GLN A 487 31.59 22.01 28.12
CA GLN A 487 32.63 22.99 27.84
C GLN A 487 32.90 23.13 26.34
N GLU A 488 32.84 22.02 25.61
CA GLU A 488 33.02 22.00 24.17
C GLU A 488 31.79 22.55 23.44
N ALA A 489 30.58 22.25 23.90
CA ALA A 489 29.34 22.83 23.36
C ALA A 489 29.33 24.36 23.50
N GLU A 490 29.68 24.87 24.69
CA GLU A 490 29.74 26.30 24.99
C GLU A 490 30.86 26.99 24.20
N ARG A 491 32.06 26.38 24.12
CA ARG A 491 33.17 26.91 23.33
C ARG A 491 32.80 27.07 21.86
N ILE A 492 32.13 26.06 21.27
CA ILE A 492 31.72 26.09 19.86
C ILE A 492 30.57 27.09 19.67
N PHE A 493 29.63 27.18 20.61
CA PHE A 493 28.55 28.18 20.60
C PHE A 493 29.07 29.62 20.63
N LEU A 494 30.00 29.92 21.55
CA LEU A 494 30.62 31.24 21.67
C LEU A 494 31.48 31.61 20.45
N ALA A 495 32.01 30.62 19.74
CA ALA A 495 32.79 30.80 18.52
C ALA A 495 31.93 31.09 17.27
N ILE A 496 30.59 31.00 17.35
CA ILE A 496 29.70 31.37 16.23
C ILE A 496 29.76 32.88 16.03
N SER A 497 30.48 33.35 15.02
CA SER A 497 30.73 34.78 14.77
C SER A 497 29.46 35.56 14.39
N ASP A 498 28.55 34.91 13.66
CA ASP A 498 27.32 35.53 13.18
C ASP A 498 26.26 35.61 14.29
N GLN A 499 25.71 36.81 14.50
CA GLN A 499 24.81 37.10 15.60
C GLN A 499 23.41 36.50 15.39
N GLU A 500 22.94 36.41 14.15
CA GLU A 500 21.64 35.81 13.81
C GLU A 500 21.68 34.28 13.96
N GLN A 501 22.75 33.64 13.53
CA GLN A 501 22.99 32.21 13.72
C GLN A 501 23.19 31.86 15.19
N ARG A 502 23.99 32.65 15.92
CA ARG A 502 24.15 32.45 17.37
C ARG A 502 22.79 32.53 18.08
N MET A 503 21.94 33.48 17.69
CA MET A 503 20.57 33.59 18.20
C MET A 503 19.70 32.37 17.88
N ASN A 504 19.76 31.83 16.66
CA ASN A 504 19.02 30.62 16.28
C ASN A 504 19.49 29.37 17.05
N VAL A 505 20.79 29.29 17.38
CA VAL A 505 21.35 28.21 18.20
C VAL A 505 20.96 28.38 19.67
N SER A 506 20.84 29.60 20.19
CA SER A 506 20.49 29.88 21.60
C SER A 506 19.21 29.18 22.04
N ILE A 507 18.14 29.26 21.24
CA ILE A 507 16.84 28.64 21.57
C ILE A 507 16.96 27.12 21.57
N LYS A 508 17.58 26.53 20.53
CA LYS A 508 17.74 25.07 20.42
C LYS A 508 18.65 24.49 21.51
N LEU A 509 19.70 25.22 21.88
CA LEU A 509 20.60 24.86 22.98
C LEU A 509 19.88 24.98 24.32
N ALA A 510 19.12 26.06 24.55
CA ALA A 510 18.32 26.23 25.75
C ALA A 510 17.27 25.11 25.91
N ILE A 511 16.58 24.70 24.84
CA ILE A 511 15.67 23.55 24.86
C ILE A 511 16.43 22.25 25.16
N ALA A 512 17.61 22.03 24.55
CA ALA A 512 18.39 20.82 24.77
C ALA A 512 18.94 20.71 26.20
N LEU A 513 19.36 21.84 26.78
CA LEU A 513 19.79 21.94 28.17
C LEU A 513 18.60 21.78 29.12
N GLY A 514 17.45 22.38 28.79
CA GLY A 514 16.20 22.16 29.48
C GLY A 514 15.86 20.66 29.52
N GLN A 515 15.79 19.98 28.38
CA GLN A 515 15.54 18.54 28.33
C GLN A 515 16.54 17.69 29.13
N ALA A 516 17.76 18.18 29.36
CA ALA A 516 18.77 17.55 30.21
C ALA A 516 18.66 17.95 31.70
N GLU A 517 17.54 18.56 32.09
CA GLU A 517 17.22 19.10 33.42
C GLU A 517 18.11 20.26 33.89
N GLN A 518 18.71 20.99 32.94
CA GLN A 518 19.63 22.11 33.19
C GLN A 518 18.95 23.46 32.92
N TRP A 519 17.86 23.71 33.64
CA TRP A 519 16.94 24.85 33.42
C TRP A 519 17.57 26.23 33.61
N GLN A 520 18.42 26.37 34.64
CA GLN A 520 19.08 27.64 34.95
C GLN A 520 20.03 28.07 33.83
N GLU A 521 20.64 27.09 33.15
CA GLU A 521 21.56 27.32 32.04
C GLU A 521 20.82 27.66 30.74
N ALA A 522 19.68 27.00 30.50
CA ALA A 522 18.75 27.37 29.45
C ALA A 522 18.25 28.81 29.60
N GLU A 523 17.89 29.21 30.83
CA GLU A 523 17.44 30.57 31.16
C GLU A 523 18.57 31.59 31.03
N ARG A 524 19.81 31.23 31.41
CA ARG A 524 21.01 32.08 31.21
C ARG A 524 21.23 32.39 29.72
N ILE A 525 21.10 31.37 28.86
CA ILE A 525 21.25 31.53 27.41
C ILE A 525 20.13 32.40 26.83
N ILE A 526 18.87 32.17 27.23
CA ILE A 526 17.72 32.99 26.78
C ILE A 526 17.83 34.43 27.29
N SER A 527 18.30 34.64 28.52
CA SER A 527 18.49 35.97 29.13
C SER A 527 19.62 36.76 28.47
N SER A 528 20.57 36.08 27.83
CA SER A 528 21.64 36.71 27.07
C SER A 528 21.22 37.20 25.67
N MET A 529 19.96 36.97 25.27
CA MET A 529 19.43 37.43 23.99
C MET A 529 19.16 38.95 24.01
N PRO A 530 19.59 39.69 22.98
CA PRO A 530 19.50 41.16 22.96
C PRO A 530 18.11 41.71 22.63
N ASP A 531 17.18 40.89 22.13
CA ASP A 531 15.85 41.28 21.64
C ASP A 531 14.75 40.73 22.56
N GLU A 532 13.97 41.61 23.19
CA GLU A 532 12.90 41.25 24.14
C GLU A 532 11.70 40.55 23.48
N GLU A 533 11.39 40.84 22.22
CA GLU A 533 10.29 40.18 21.50
C GLU A 533 10.66 38.72 21.15
N ARG A 534 11.92 38.51 20.75
CA ARG A 534 12.46 37.16 20.48
C ARG A 534 12.75 36.40 21.76
N LYS A 535 13.10 37.07 22.85
CA LYS A 535 13.21 36.47 24.19
C LYS A 535 11.85 35.97 24.68
N ALA A 536 10.79 36.76 24.49
CA ALA A 536 9.42 36.32 24.77
C ALA A 536 9.06 35.08 23.93
N ALA A 537 9.40 35.05 22.64
CA ALA A 537 9.18 33.87 21.78
C ALA A 537 10.00 32.64 22.23
N ALA A 538 11.26 32.82 22.61
CA ALA A 538 12.13 31.76 23.12
C ALA A 538 11.59 31.15 24.43
N LEU A 539 11.05 31.99 25.33
CA LEU A 539 10.38 31.56 26.55
C LEU A 539 9.10 30.78 26.23
N SER A 540 8.31 31.22 25.23
CA SER A 540 7.13 30.46 24.77
C SER A 540 7.48 29.08 24.23
N GLU A 541 8.53 28.96 23.40
CA GLU A 541 9.00 27.68 22.85
C GLU A 541 9.54 26.74 23.93
N LEU A 542 10.27 27.28 24.91
CA LEU A 542 10.72 26.51 26.08
C LEU A 542 9.52 26.00 26.90
N ALA A 543 8.53 26.85 27.18
CA ALA A 543 7.31 26.47 27.87
C ALA A 543 6.52 25.39 27.12
N LEU A 544 6.42 25.47 25.79
CA LEU A 544 5.79 24.46 24.95
C LEU A 544 6.52 23.11 25.04
N ALA A 545 7.85 23.11 24.98
CA ALA A 545 8.67 21.90 25.09
C ALA A 545 8.54 21.24 26.48
N LEU A 546 8.51 22.05 27.54
CA LEU A 546 8.26 21.60 28.92
C LEU A 546 6.87 20.99 29.07
N ARG A 547 5.84 21.63 28.50
CA ARG A 547 4.46 21.11 28.43
C ARG A 547 4.42 19.73 27.76
N GLN A 548 5.11 19.57 26.63
CA GLN A 548 5.19 18.28 25.92
C GLN A 548 5.95 17.21 26.71
N ALA A 549 6.96 17.60 27.48
CA ALA A 549 7.70 16.72 28.37
C ALA A 549 6.92 16.35 29.65
N GLY A 550 5.69 16.85 29.83
CA GLY A 550 4.88 16.63 31.03
C GLY A 550 5.34 17.43 32.25
N GLN A 551 6.22 18.41 32.06
CA GLN A 551 6.73 19.30 33.10
C GLN A 551 5.80 20.52 33.25
N TRP A 552 4.54 20.27 33.63
CA TRP A 552 3.44 21.25 33.62
C TRP A 552 3.69 22.47 34.51
N GLN A 553 4.24 22.24 35.71
CA GLN A 553 4.52 23.30 36.68
C GLN A 553 5.65 24.22 36.20
N GLU A 554 6.67 23.65 35.57
CA GLU A 554 7.79 24.42 35.03
C GLU A 554 7.37 25.18 33.76
N ALA A 555 6.51 24.59 32.93
CA ALA A 555 5.89 25.28 31.81
C ALA A 555 5.07 26.50 32.27
N GLU A 556 4.26 26.35 33.32
CA GLU A 556 3.51 27.47 33.91
C GLU A 556 4.43 28.55 34.50
N ARG A 557 5.53 28.17 35.16
CA ARG A 557 6.53 29.12 35.68
C ARG A 557 7.13 29.97 34.55
N ILE A 558 7.52 29.32 33.45
CA ILE A 558 8.08 30.01 32.30
C ILE A 558 7.02 30.90 31.64
N ILE A 559 5.78 30.44 31.46
CA ILE A 559 4.67 31.24 30.92
C ILE A 559 4.38 32.47 31.80
N SER A 560 4.45 32.30 33.12
CA SER A 560 4.22 33.39 34.08
C SER A 560 5.33 34.43 34.06
N SER A 561 6.55 34.06 33.65
CA SER A 561 7.68 34.97 33.50
C SER A 561 7.70 35.75 32.18
N MET A 562 6.74 35.50 31.28
CA MET A 562 6.65 36.18 30.00
C MET A 562 6.21 37.65 30.19
N PRO A 563 6.92 38.61 29.57
CA PRO A 563 6.60 40.04 29.70
C PRO A 563 5.39 40.51 28.86
N ASP A 564 4.96 39.73 27.88
CA ASP A 564 3.85 40.05 26.96
C ASP A 564 2.54 39.37 27.43
N GLU A 565 1.54 40.16 27.82
CA GLU A 565 0.27 39.67 28.36
C GLU A 565 -0.64 38.99 27.32
N GLU A 566 -0.54 39.34 26.04
CA GLU A 566 -1.33 38.71 24.97
C GLU A 566 -0.77 37.32 24.65
N ARG A 567 0.55 37.21 24.48
CA ARG A 567 1.24 35.92 24.26
C ARG A 567 1.12 35.01 25.49
N LYS A 568 1.11 35.58 26.69
CA LYS A 568 0.84 34.85 27.94
C LYS A 568 -0.59 34.30 27.98
N ALA A 569 -1.60 35.08 27.60
CA ALA A 569 -2.99 34.62 27.52
C ALA A 569 -3.18 33.49 26.49
N VAL A 570 -2.50 33.57 25.34
CA VAL A 570 -2.50 32.50 24.32
C VAL A 570 -1.83 31.23 24.88
N ALA A 571 -0.65 31.35 25.48
CA ALA A 571 0.08 30.20 26.03
C ALA A 571 -0.68 29.50 27.18
N LEU A 572 -1.37 30.28 28.03
CA LEU A 572 -2.27 29.74 29.06
C LEU A 572 -3.50 29.03 28.46
N SER A 573 -4.09 29.56 27.40
CA SER A 573 -5.22 28.94 26.69
C SER A 573 -4.82 27.59 26.08
N GLU A 574 -3.64 27.50 25.47
CA GLU A 574 -3.13 26.25 24.90
C GLU A 574 -2.76 25.22 25.97
N LEU A 575 -2.19 25.67 27.10
CA LEU A 575 -1.91 24.81 28.25
C LEU A 575 -3.19 24.20 28.81
N ALA A 576 -4.26 25.00 28.97
CA ALA A 576 -5.57 24.53 29.41
C ALA A 576 -6.18 23.51 28.45
N LEU A 577 -6.16 23.77 27.13
CA LEU A 577 -6.67 22.81 26.14
C LEU A 577 -5.89 21.48 26.17
N ALA A 578 -4.58 21.53 26.38
CA ALA A 578 -3.75 20.33 26.50
C ALA A 578 -4.07 19.51 27.75
N LEU A 579 -4.22 20.17 28.90
CA LEU A 579 -4.63 19.52 30.16
C LEU A 579 -6.02 18.90 30.06
N GLY A 580 -6.96 19.58 29.39
CA GLY A 580 -8.32 19.08 29.16
C GLY A 580 -8.32 17.82 28.32
N ARG A 581 -7.48 17.74 27.29
CA ARG A 581 -7.34 16.51 26.48
C ARG A 581 -6.80 15.31 27.27
N VAL A 582 -6.01 15.55 28.31
CA VAL A 582 -5.43 14.51 29.19
C VAL A 582 -6.37 14.20 30.37
N GLY A 583 -7.52 14.88 30.47
CA GLY A 583 -8.51 14.67 31.51
C GLY A 583 -8.17 15.34 32.85
N GLN A 584 -7.21 16.27 32.87
CA GLN A 584 -6.86 17.05 34.06
C GLN A 584 -7.77 18.28 34.18
N TRP A 585 -9.05 18.02 34.45
CA TRP A 585 -10.13 19.01 34.34
C TRP A 585 -10.06 20.12 35.38
N GLN A 586 -9.70 19.80 36.62
CA GLN A 586 -9.55 20.80 37.69
C GLN A 586 -8.43 21.80 37.37
N GLU A 587 -7.35 21.32 36.77
CA GLU A 587 -6.21 22.16 36.38
C GLU A 587 -6.53 22.99 35.13
N THR A 588 -7.28 22.40 34.20
CA THR A 588 -7.82 23.09 33.01
C THR A 588 -8.72 24.26 33.43
N GLU A 589 -9.62 24.04 34.38
CA GLU A 589 -10.52 25.08 34.89
C GLU A 589 -9.76 26.17 35.65
N ARG A 590 -8.76 25.82 36.47
CA ARG A 590 -7.88 26.78 37.15
C ARG A 590 -7.17 27.69 36.16
N ILE A 591 -6.60 27.12 35.10
CA ILE A 591 -5.86 27.87 34.09
C ILE A 591 -6.80 28.72 33.24
N ILE A 592 -7.96 28.20 32.80
CA ILE A 592 -8.97 28.98 32.06
C ILE A 592 -9.46 30.16 32.92
N SER A 593 -9.63 29.96 34.23
CA SER A 593 -10.05 31.02 35.16
C SER A 593 -8.98 32.08 35.38
N SER A 594 -7.71 31.76 35.12
CA SER A 594 -6.58 32.69 35.22
C SER A 594 -6.35 33.51 33.95
N ILE A 595 -7.05 33.21 32.84
CA ILE A 595 -6.97 33.98 31.59
C ILE A 595 -7.70 35.32 31.79
N PRO A 596 -7.02 36.47 31.69
CA PRO A 596 -7.63 37.77 31.92
C PRO A 596 -8.59 38.19 30.80
N ASP A 597 -8.37 37.70 29.58
CA ASP A 597 -9.15 38.05 28.39
C ASP A 597 -10.40 37.17 28.24
N GLU A 598 -11.58 37.80 28.30
CA GLU A 598 -12.89 37.11 28.28
C GLU A 598 -13.23 36.50 26.91
N TRP A 599 -12.66 37.00 25.81
CA TRP A 599 -12.85 36.43 24.47
C TRP A 599 -12.04 35.14 24.29
N MET A 600 -10.75 35.15 24.67
CA MET A 600 -9.87 33.98 24.69
C MET A 600 -10.41 32.90 25.64
N LYS A 601 -10.98 33.31 26.78
CA LYS A 601 -11.66 32.41 27.72
C LYS A 601 -12.89 31.74 27.09
N ALA A 602 -13.69 32.48 26.33
CA ALA A 602 -14.84 31.91 25.61
C ALA A 602 -14.41 30.93 24.50
N GLU A 603 -13.30 31.21 23.80
CA GLU A 603 -12.75 30.32 22.76
C GLU A 603 -12.17 29.02 23.37
N ALA A 604 -11.45 29.12 24.50
CA ALA A 604 -10.96 27.97 25.26
C ALA A 604 -12.12 27.07 25.75
N LEU A 605 -13.23 27.66 26.20
CA LEU A 605 -14.44 26.96 26.59
C LEU A 605 -15.17 26.32 25.39
N SER A 606 -15.16 26.94 24.21
CA SER A 606 -15.71 26.36 22.98
C SER A 606 -14.91 25.12 22.52
N GLY A 607 -13.58 25.19 22.61
CA GLY A 607 -12.69 24.05 22.37
C GLY A 607 -12.94 22.88 23.33
N LEU A 608 -13.27 23.17 24.60
CA LEU A 608 -13.66 22.18 25.60
C LEU A 608 -14.96 21.45 25.22
N VAL A 609 -15.98 22.16 24.72
CA VAL A 609 -17.27 21.58 24.26
C VAL A 609 -17.06 20.59 23.10
N ILE A 610 -16.13 20.90 22.17
CA ILE A 610 -15.78 20.00 21.07
C ILE A 610 -15.02 18.75 21.58
N ALA A 611 -14.18 18.90 22.61
CA ALA A 611 -13.51 17.76 23.25
C ALA A 611 -14.52 16.85 23.99
N LEU A 612 -15.50 17.44 24.70
CA LEU A 612 -16.56 16.72 25.42
C LEU A 612 -17.54 16.00 24.47
N ARG A 613 -17.76 16.52 23.26
CA ARG A 613 -18.50 15.86 22.16
C ARG A 613 -18.00 14.43 21.89
N ARG A 614 -16.69 14.20 22.00
CA ARG A 614 -16.07 12.91 21.69
C ARG A 614 -16.21 11.87 22.82
N VAL A 615 -16.47 12.33 24.04
CA VAL A 615 -16.55 11.47 25.23
C VAL A 615 -18.02 11.19 25.60
N GLY A 616 -18.99 11.77 24.88
CA GLY A 616 -20.42 11.54 25.09
C GLY A 616 -20.99 12.19 26.36
N GLN A 617 -20.23 13.12 26.95
CA GLN A 617 -20.54 13.80 28.20
C GLN A 617 -21.28 15.12 27.93
N TRP A 618 -22.51 14.96 27.43
CA TRP A 618 -23.35 16.06 26.94
C TRP A 618 -23.92 16.95 28.06
N GLN A 619 -24.00 16.43 29.29
CA GLN A 619 -24.49 17.20 30.45
C GLN A 619 -23.42 18.13 31.00
N GLU A 620 -22.16 17.69 31.06
CA GLU A 620 -21.01 18.50 31.46
C GLU A 620 -20.75 19.62 30.44
N ALA A 621 -20.91 19.33 29.14
CA ALA A 621 -20.87 20.33 28.08
C ALA A 621 -21.98 21.38 28.24
N LYS A 622 -23.21 20.95 28.59
CA LYS A 622 -24.33 21.87 28.88
C LYS A 622 -24.02 22.77 30.07
N LEU A 623 -23.44 22.24 31.15
CA LEU A 623 -23.05 23.03 32.34
C LEU A 623 -21.93 24.03 32.03
N GLY A 624 -20.92 23.63 31.24
CA GLY A 624 -19.87 24.53 30.77
C GLY A 624 -20.40 25.68 29.91
N ILE A 625 -21.34 25.39 29.00
CA ILE A 625 -22.00 26.43 28.18
C ILE A 625 -22.78 27.41 29.07
N LEU A 626 -23.42 26.95 30.15
CA LEU A 626 -24.15 27.81 31.08
C LEU A 626 -23.24 28.79 31.85
N SER A 627 -21.96 28.47 32.03
CA SER A 627 -20.96 29.34 32.68
C SER A 627 -20.43 30.49 31.80
N ILE A 628 -20.67 30.43 30.47
CA ILE A 628 -20.27 31.48 29.53
C ILE A 628 -21.07 32.73 29.84
N SER A 629 -20.45 33.76 30.42
CA SER A 629 -21.15 34.98 30.87
C SER A 629 -21.85 35.72 29.73
N ASP A 630 -21.27 35.70 28.53
CA ASP A 630 -21.86 36.27 27.33
C ASP A 630 -23.05 35.45 26.80
N ARG A 631 -24.20 36.10 26.61
CA ARG A 631 -25.46 35.42 26.25
C ARG A 631 -25.51 35.01 24.77
N GLU A 632 -24.84 35.75 23.89
CA GLU A 632 -24.85 35.49 22.45
C GLU A 632 -23.99 34.26 22.12
N GLN A 633 -22.77 34.21 22.66
CA GLN A 633 -21.88 33.06 22.51
C GLN A 633 -22.48 31.80 23.15
N ARG A 634 -23.25 31.95 24.22
CA ARG A 634 -24.00 30.86 24.85
C ARG A 634 -25.04 30.23 23.90
N VAL A 635 -25.84 31.05 23.20
CA VAL A 635 -26.87 30.56 22.26
C VAL A 635 -26.25 29.93 21.01
N LYS A 636 -25.22 30.54 20.43
CA LYS A 636 -24.51 29.96 19.28
C LYS A 636 -23.94 28.57 19.62
N THR A 637 -23.46 28.40 20.85
CA THR A 637 -22.92 27.12 21.31
C THR A 637 -24.02 26.07 21.57
N PHE A 638 -25.23 26.45 22.00
CA PHE A 638 -26.40 25.57 22.09
C PHE A 638 -26.96 25.11 20.72
N ILE A 639 -26.99 25.99 19.71
CA ILE A 639 -27.49 25.64 18.36
C ILE A 639 -26.56 24.64 17.66
N ARG A 640 -25.24 24.82 17.81
CA ARG A 640 -24.24 23.86 17.29
C ARG A 640 -24.41 22.48 17.92
N LEU A 641 -24.80 22.42 19.19
CA LEU A 641 -25.12 21.17 19.89
C LEU A 641 -26.42 20.52 19.34
N GLY A 642 -27.48 21.31 19.08
CA GLY A 642 -28.75 20.79 18.54
C GLY A 642 -28.65 20.21 17.12
N ILE A 643 -27.87 20.85 16.23
CA ILE A 643 -27.61 20.31 14.88
C ILE A 643 -26.87 18.97 14.96
N ALA A 644 -25.87 18.88 15.84
CA ALA A 644 -25.10 17.65 16.04
C ALA A 644 -25.96 16.50 16.60
N LEU A 645 -26.99 16.80 17.39
CA LEU A 645 -27.93 15.81 17.92
C LEU A 645 -28.93 15.31 16.87
N GLY A 646 -29.45 16.19 16.01
CA GLY A 646 -30.35 15.80 14.91
C GLY A 646 -29.66 14.95 13.84
N GLN A 647 -28.39 15.26 13.52
CA GLN A 647 -27.58 14.42 12.64
C GLN A 647 -27.23 13.05 13.24
N ALA A 648 -27.35 12.90 14.56
CA ALA A 648 -27.16 11.65 15.29
C ALA A 648 -28.49 10.93 15.58
N ASP A 649 -29.58 11.29 14.89
CA ASP A 649 -30.95 10.78 15.04
C ASP A 649 -31.55 10.91 16.45
N LYS A 650 -30.99 11.81 17.27
CA LYS A 650 -31.44 12.13 18.63
C LYS A 650 -32.38 13.32 18.62
N TRP A 651 -33.52 13.14 17.94
CA TRP A 651 -34.47 14.21 17.61
C TRP A 651 -35.13 14.85 18.85
N GLN A 652 -35.30 14.11 19.94
CA GLN A 652 -35.84 14.63 21.20
C GLN A 652 -34.82 15.51 21.96
N GLU A 653 -33.54 15.14 22.03
CA GLU A 653 -32.51 15.99 22.66
C GLU A 653 -32.14 17.20 21.78
N ALA A 654 -32.23 17.04 20.45
CA ALA A 654 -32.10 18.15 19.51
C ALA A 654 -33.23 19.17 19.73
N GLU A 655 -34.46 18.69 19.92
CA GLU A 655 -35.62 19.52 20.25
C GLU A 655 -35.44 20.24 21.60
N LEU A 656 -34.94 19.57 22.65
CA LEU A 656 -34.65 20.19 23.95
C LEU A 656 -33.54 21.26 23.88
N CYS A 657 -32.48 21.04 23.09
CA CYS A 657 -31.45 22.05 22.86
C CYS A 657 -32.01 23.25 22.09
N CYS A 658 -32.92 23.02 21.15
CA CYS A 658 -33.65 24.05 20.43
C CYS A 658 -34.61 24.81 21.36
N GLN A 659 -35.26 24.15 22.31
CA GLN A 659 -36.14 24.76 23.32
C GLN A 659 -35.35 25.58 24.37
N GLU A 660 -34.17 25.13 24.79
CA GLU A 660 -33.31 25.90 25.72
C GLU A 660 -32.62 27.07 25.01
N ALA A 661 -32.20 26.86 23.75
CA ALA A 661 -31.81 27.94 22.88
C ALA A 661 -32.98 28.93 22.77
N GLU A 662 -34.18 28.49 22.41
CA GLU A 662 -35.41 29.29 22.33
C GLU A 662 -35.74 30.03 23.64
N ARG A 663 -35.60 29.39 24.79
CA ARG A 663 -35.87 30.01 26.11
C ARG A 663 -34.88 31.12 26.43
N ILE A 664 -33.58 30.90 26.21
CA ILE A 664 -32.55 31.92 26.38
C ILE A 664 -32.71 33.01 25.29
N PHE A 665 -33.18 32.61 24.11
CA PHE A 665 -33.34 33.42 22.90
C PHE A 665 -34.62 34.26 22.86
N LEU A 666 -35.68 33.88 23.59
CA LEU A 666 -36.84 34.74 23.88
C LEU A 666 -36.44 35.93 24.78
N ALA A 667 -35.28 35.84 25.45
CA ALA A 667 -34.65 36.95 26.17
C ALA A 667 -33.57 37.67 25.33
N ILE A 668 -33.29 37.22 24.09
CA ILE A 668 -32.39 37.88 23.14
C ILE A 668 -33.23 38.66 22.14
N SER A 669 -32.85 39.92 21.94
CA SER A 669 -33.67 40.92 21.24
C SER A 669 -33.58 40.84 19.71
N ASP A 670 -32.75 39.95 19.14
CA ASP A 670 -32.39 39.96 17.71
C ASP A 670 -33.20 38.96 16.86
N GLN A 671 -33.90 39.51 15.86
CA GLN A 671 -34.93 38.87 15.04
C GLN A 671 -34.35 38.13 13.82
N GLU A 672 -33.14 38.47 13.38
CA GLU A 672 -32.56 37.98 12.12
C GLU A 672 -32.07 36.52 12.21
N GLN A 673 -31.52 36.14 13.36
CA GLN A 673 -31.01 34.77 13.60
C GLN A 673 -32.15 33.76 13.81
N ARG A 674 -33.33 34.22 14.25
CA ARG A 674 -34.56 33.43 14.41
C ARG A 674 -35.03 32.84 13.07
N MET A 675 -34.74 33.55 11.99
CA MET A 675 -35.33 33.37 10.67
C MET A 675 -34.59 32.33 9.80
N ASN A 676 -33.27 32.20 9.94
CA ASN A 676 -32.49 31.19 9.21
C ASN A 676 -32.78 29.74 9.64
N VAL A 677 -33.40 29.59 10.81
CA VAL A 677 -33.81 28.31 11.39
C VAL A 677 -35.11 27.81 10.73
N PHE A 678 -36.07 28.68 10.41
CA PHE A 678 -37.36 28.30 9.80
C PHE A 678 -37.28 27.88 8.33
N ILE A 679 -36.45 28.54 7.51
CA ILE A 679 -36.28 28.23 6.08
C ILE A 679 -35.71 26.81 5.87
N LYS A 680 -34.77 26.40 6.73
CA LYS A 680 -34.18 25.05 6.69
C LYS A 680 -35.18 23.97 7.07
N LEU A 681 -36.15 24.30 7.93
CA LEU A 681 -37.21 23.38 8.37
C LEU A 681 -38.28 23.18 7.28
N ALA A 682 -38.71 24.24 6.59
CA ALA A 682 -39.71 24.19 5.51
C ALA A 682 -39.31 23.29 4.33
N ARG A 683 -38.02 23.32 3.97
CA ARG A 683 -37.45 22.49 2.89
C ARG A 683 -37.50 20.99 3.21
N VAL A 684 -37.19 20.62 4.46
CA VAL A 684 -37.18 19.23 4.91
C VAL A 684 -38.60 18.64 4.92
N LEU A 685 -39.61 19.46 5.25
CA LEU A 685 -41.01 19.04 5.27
C LEU A 685 -41.65 18.92 3.88
N GLY A 686 -41.28 19.80 2.92
CA GLY A 686 -41.78 19.75 1.54
C GLY A 686 -41.29 18.55 0.73
N GLN A 687 -40.06 18.07 1.00
CA GLN A 687 -39.51 16.85 0.38
C GLN A 687 -40.15 15.56 0.92
N ALA A 688 -40.80 15.63 2.07
CA ALA A 688 -41.51 14.51 2.69
C ALA A 688 -43.00 14.43 2.32
N ASP A 689 -43.46 15.20 1.32
CA ASP A 689 -44.87 15.32 0.87
C ASP A 689 -45.86 15.76 1.99
N LYS A 690 -45.34 16.40 3.05
CA LYS A 690 -46.13 16.94 4.17
C LYS A 690 -46.52 18.39 3.93
N ARG A 691 -47.15 18.65 2.78
CA ARG A 691 -47.51 19.99 2.29
C ARG A 691 -48.27 20.84 3.31
N GLN A 692 -49.30 20.29 3.94
CA GLN A 692 -50.15 21.04 4.88
C GLN A 692 -49.40 21.46 6.17
N GLU A 693 -48.39 20.70 6.60
CA GLU A 693 -47.59 21.01 7.79
C GLU A 693 -46.54 22.09 7.48
N ALA A 694 -45.91 22.00 6.31
CA ALA A 694 -45.03 23.06 5.80
C ALA A 694 -45.79 24.38 5.62
N GLU A 695 -46.98 24.36 5.02
CA GLU A 695 -47.84 25.55 4.87
C GLU A 695 -48.25 26.15 6.23
N ARG A 696 -48.54 25.33 7.25
CA ARG A 696 -48.88 25.80 8.61
C ARG A 696 -47.71 26.51 9.28
N ILE A 697 -46.51 25.92 9.23
CA ILE A 697 -45.30 26.48 9.84
C ILE A 697 -44.87 27.78 9.13
N ILE A 698 -44.93 27.79 7.80
CA ILE A 698 -44.64 29.00 7.02
C ILE A 698 -45.69 30.09 7.30
N SER A 699 -46.96 29.70 7.49
CA SER A 699 -48.03 30.63 7.82
C SER A 699 -47.92 31.22 9.23
N SER A 700 -47.32 30.51 10.18
CA SER A 700 -47.09 31.02 11.54
C SER A 700 -45.85 31.92 11.67
N MET A 701 -45.10 32.14 10.58
CA MET A 701 -43.99 33.09 10.56
C MET A 701 -44.53 34.52 10.63
N SER A 702 -44.01 35.31 11.56
CA SER A 702 -44.41 36.71 11.78
C SER A 702 -43.75 37.70 10.80
N ASP A 703 -42.69 37.29 10.11
CA ASP A 703 -41.98 38.10 9.12
C ASP A 703 -42.42 37.74 7.70
N GLU A 704 -43.12 38.68 7.06
CA GLU A 704 -43.73 38.51 5.73
C GLU A 704 -42.70 38.47 4.58
N GLU A 705 -41.49 38.99 4.78
CA GLU A 705 -40.45 39.01 3.75
C GLU A 705 -39.85 37.62 3.54
N ARG A 706 -39.47 36.97 4.63
CA ARG A 706 -38.85 35.63 4.61
C ARG A 706 -39.88 34.50 4.52
N LYS A 707 -41.14 34.77 4.88
CA LYS A 707 -42.28 33.91 4.56
C LYS A 707 -42.42 33.73 3.04
N GLY A 708 -42.18 34.78 2.26
CA GLY A 708 -42.16 34.70 0.79
C GLY A 708 -41.07 33.80 0.21
N GLU A 709 -39.91 33.69 0.87
CA GLU A 709 -38.85 32.76 0.47
C GLU A 709 -39.23 31.29 0.69
N ALA A 710 -39.81 30.99 1.85
CA ALA A 710 -40.25 29.64 2.18
C ALA A 710 -41.42 29.18 1.28
N TRP A 711 -42.33 30.10 0.92
CA TRP A 711 -43.37 29.84 -0.07
C TRP A 711 -42.81 29.63 -1.50
N GLY A 712 -41.79 30.37 -1.90
CA GLY A 712 -41.14 30.22 -3.22
C GLY A 712 -40.45 28.85 -3.40
N GLU A 713 -39.81 28.34 -2.35
CA GLU A 713 -39.19 26.99 -2.38
C GLU A 713 -40.24 25.87 -2.46
N LEU A 714 -41.39 26.02 -1.79
CA LEU A 714 -42.50 25.07 -1.89
C LEU A 714 -43.12 25.05 -3.30
N ALA A 715 -43.29 26.21 -3.94
CA ALA A 715 -43.88 26.32 -5.28
C ALA A 715 -43.02 25.69 -6.39
N LEU A 716 -41.69 25.75 -6.26
CA LEU A 716 -40.76 25.14 -7.20
C LEU A 716 -40.92 23.61 -7.25
N VAL A 717 -41.01 23.00 -6.06
CA VAL A 717 -41.16 21.54 -5.89
C VAL A 717 -42.47 21.06 -6.54
N LEU A 718 -43.52 21.88 -6.52
CA LEU A 718 -44.82 21.58 -7.13
C LEU A 718 -44.84 21.79 -8.66
N GLY A 719 -44.13 22.83 -9.15
CA GLY A 719 -43.94 23.04 -10.58
C GLY A 719 -43.28 21.82 -11.21
N GLN A 720 -42.12 21.39 -10.70
CA GLN A 720 -41.39 20.22 -11.21
C GLN A 720 -42.20 18.92 -11.24
N ALA A 721 -43.24 18.82 -10.41
CA ALA A 721 -44.18 17.69 -10.39
C ALA A 721 -45.32 17.79 -11.44
N GLY A 722 -45.29 18.78 -12.34
CA GLY A 722 -46.30 18.97 -13.41
C GLY A 722 -47.52 19.80 -13.01
N GLN A 723 -47.56 20.36 -11.79
CA GLN A 723 -48.72 21.05 -11.24
C GLN A 723 -48.61 22.58 -11.41
N TRP A 724 -48.46 23.04 -12.65
CA TRP A 724 -48.07 24.42 -12.99
C TRP A 724 -49.07 25.49 -12.54
N GLN A 725 -50.37 25.19 -12.66
CA GLN A 725 -51.44 26.08 -12.21
C GLN A 725 -51.45 26.25 -10.68
N GLU A 726 -51.07 25.19 -9.96
CA GLU A 726 -51.03 25.20 -8.49
C GLU A 726 -49.74 25.85 -7.97
N ALA A 727 -48.62 25.66 -8.66
CA ALA A 727 -47.40 26.43 -8.43
C ALA A 727 -47.63 27.93 -8.66
N GLU A 728 -48.31 28.32 -9.74
CA GLU A 728 -48.69 29.71 -10.00
C GLU A 728 -49.64 30.26 -8.92
N ARG A 729 -50.57 29.43 -8.40
CA ARG A 729 -51.48 29.80 -7.31
C ARG A 729 -50.74 30.09 -6.01
N ILE A 730 -49.78 29.25 -5.63
CA ILE A 730 -48.95 29.45 -4.43
C ILE A 730 -48.05 30.67 -4.60
N ILE A 731 -47.44 30.84 -5.77
CA ILE A 731 -46.62 32.02 -6.07
C ILE A 731 -47.46 33.31 -6.02
N SER A 732 -48.71 33.25 -6.45
CA SER A 732 -49.66 34.36 -6.36
C SER A 732 -50.05 34.72 -4.92
N SER A 733 -49.88 33.79 -3.98
CA SER A 733 -50.12 34.01 -2.54
C SER A 733 -48.91 34.60 -1.80
N ILE A 734 -47.76 34.73 -2.47
CA ILE A 734 -46.57 35.39 -1.90
C ILE A 734 -46.83 36.90 -1.83
N PRO A 735 -46.88 37.50 -0.62
CA PRO A 735 -47.21 38.92 -0.49
C PRO A 735 -46.06 39.84 -0.93
N ASN A 736 -44.81 39.35 -0.95
CA ASN A 736 -43.65 40.08 -1.45
C ASN A 736 -43.45 39.90 -2.96
N GLU A 737 -43.59 41.00 -3.71
CA GLU A 737 -43.50 41.02 -5.18
C GLU A 737 -42.11 40.64 -5.75
N GLU A 738 -41.00 40.91 -5.07
CA GLU A 738 -39.65 40.54 -5.53
C GLU A 738 -39.42 39.02 -5.45
N ARG A 739 -39.94 38.39 -4.39
CA ARG A 739 -39.89 36.94 -4.20
C ARG A 739 -40.85 36.22 -5.15
N LYS A 740 -42.01 36.83 -5.41
CA LYS A 740 -42.96 36.39 -6.42
C LYS A 740 -42.33 36.41 -7.82
N VAL A 741 -41.65 37.49 -8.20
CA VAL A 741 -40.86 37.61 -9.45
C VAL A 741 -39.83 36.48 -9.58
N THR A 742 -39.08 36.20 -8.51
CA THR A 742 -38.06 35.14 -8.48
C THR A 742 -38.66 33.75 -8.67
N ALA A 743 -39.79 33.48 -8.02
CA ALA A 743 -40.48 32.20 -8.15
C ALA A 743 -41.14 32.03 -9.54
N LEU A 744 -41.69 33.11 -10.12
CA LEU A 744 -42.24 33.11 -11.49
C LEU A 744 -41.16 32.86 -12.55
N SER A 745 -39.95 33.38 -12.38
CA SER A 745 -38.83 33.15 -13.30
C SER A 745 -38.41 31.68 -13.33
N ARG A 746 -38.27 31.06 -12.15
CA ARG A 746 -37.93 29.64 -12.03
C ARG A 746 -39.02 28.74 -12.62
N LEU A 747 -40.30 29.14 -12.52
CA LEU A 747 -41.42 28.45 -13.17
C LEU A 747 -41.40 28.58 -14.70
N ALA A 748 -41.07 29.77 -15.23
CA ALA A 748 -41.04 30.01 -16.67
C ALA A 748 -39.94 29.22 -17.40
N VAL A 749 -38.78 29.03 -16.79
CA VAL A 749 -37.69 28.19 -17.33
C VAL A 749 -38.16 26.74 -17.46
N ALA A 750 -38.86 26.22 -16.44
CA ALA A 750 -39.41 24.86 -16.48
C ALA A 750 -40.46 24.67 -17.60
N LEU A 751 -41.25 25.70 -17.92
CA LEU A 751 -42.22 25.66 -19.03
C LEU A 751 -41.58 25.75 -20.41
N GLY A 752 -40.50 26.54 -20.55
CA GLY A 752 -39.70 26.57 -21.78
C GLY A 752 -39.11 25.20 -22.10
N GLN A 753 -38.58 24.49 -21.10
CA GLN A 753 -38.07 23.13 -21.28
C GLN A 753 -39.15 22.11 -21.66
N ALA A 754 -40.41 22.39 -21.36
CA ALA A 754 -41.58 21.59 -21.75
C ALA A 754 -42.18 22.00 -23.12
N GLU A 755 -41.45 22.77 -23.92
CA GLU A 755 -41.83 23.30 -25.24
C GLU A 755 -43.09 24.18 -25.26
N GLN A 756 -43.51 24.71 -24.11
CA GLN A 756 -44.68 25.58 -24.00
C GLN A 756 -44.28 27.06 -24.17
N TRP A 757 -43.77 27.41 -25.36
CA TRP A 757 -43.09 28.69 -25.63
C TRP A 757 -43.96 29.93 -25.41
N GLN A 758 -45.22 29.87 -25.81
CA GLN A 758 -46.15 30.99 -25.64
C GLN A 758 -46.51 31.19 -24.17
N GLU A 759 -46.56 30.11 -23.39
CA GLU A 759 -46.87 30.15 -21.96
C GLU A 759 -45.65 30.61 -21.14
N ALA A 760 -44.46 30.11 -21.47
CA ALA A 760 -43.21 30.64 -20.93
C ALA A 760 -43.07 32.14 -21.24
N LYS A 761 -43.38 32.56 -22.46
CA LYS A 761 -43.41 33.98 -22.86
C LYS A 761 -44.45 34.78 -22.08
N ARG A 762 -45.63 34.20 -21.79
CA ARG A 762 -46.69 34.83 -20.98
C ARG A 762 -46.22 35.05 -19.55
N ILE A 763 -45.64 34.03 -18.90
CA ILE A 763 -45.15 34.13 -17.53
C ILE A 763 -43.96 35.07 -17.44
N ILE A 764 -42.99 35.02 -18.37
CA ILE A 764 -41.88 35.98 -18.39
C ILE A 764 -42.38 37.40 -18.67
N GLY A 765 -43.43 37.52 -19.50
CA GLY A 765 -44.15 38.76 -19.75
C GLY A 765 -44.77 39.37 -18.49
N SER A 766 -45.36 38.54 -17.63
CA SER A 766 -46.00 38.96 -16.37
C SER A 766 -45.03 39.28 -15.24
N ILE A 767 -43.76 38.86 -15.34
CA ILE A 767 -42.71 39.25 -14.39
C ILE A 767 -42.42 40.76 -14.51
N PRO A 768 -42.57 41.56 -13.43
CA PRO A 768 -42.05 42.93 -13.35
C PRO A 768 -40.58 43.03 -13.82
N GLY A 769 -40.20 44.11 -14.51
CA GLY A 769 -38.85 44.25 -15.09
C GLY A 769 -37.70 44.14 -14.07
N GLY A 770 -36.54 43.60 -14.47
CA GLY A 770 -35.34 43.40 -13.62
C GLY A 770 -34.44 42.25 -14.09
N TRP A 771 -33.32 41.97 -13.39
CA TRP A 771 -32.32 40.92 -13.75
C TRP A 771 -32.91 39.51 -13.80
N VAL A 772 -33.92 39.24 -12.99
CA VAL A 772 -34.63 37.94 -12.93
C VAL A 772 -35.43 37.65 -14.21
N LYS A 773 -35.92 38.70 -14.90
CA LYS A 773 -36.58 38.59 -16.20
C LYS A 773 -35.59 38.23 -17.32
N VAL A 774 -34.34 38.64 -17.15
CA VAL A 774 -33.21 38.47 -18.10
C VAL A 774 -32.78 37.04 -18.20
N GLU A 775 -32.62 36.41 -17.05
CA GLU A 775 -32.25 35.01 -16.92
C GLU A 775 -33.32 34.13 -17.56
N ALA A 776 -34.60 34.41 -17.27
CA ALA A 776 -35.72 33.68 -17.87
C ALA A 776 -35.79 33.84 -19.40
N TRP A 777 -35.56 35.05 -19.91
CA TRP A 777 -35.49 35.30 -21.35
C TRP A 777 -34.28 34.61 -22.01
N SER A 778 -33.13 34.55 -21.32
CA SER A 778 -31.90 33.94 -21.85
C SER A 778 -32.04 32.43 -22.04
N GLU A 779 -32.65 31.75 -21.06
CA GLU A 779 -32.92 30.31 -21.10
C GLU A 779 -33.95 29.96 -22.20
N LEU A 780 -34.97 30.81 -22.40
CA LEU A 780 -35.96 30.63 -23.46
C LEU A 780 -35.33 30.76 -24.87
N VAL A 781 -34.41 31.69 -25.06
CA VAL A 781 -33.75 31.92 -26.36
C VAL A 781 -32.78 30.81 -26.75
N ILE A 782 -32.07 30.21 -25.77
CA ILE A 782 -31.24 29.01 -26.03
C ILE A 782 -32.11 27.88 -26.57
N ALA A 783 -33.26 27.63 -25.93
CA ALA A 783 -34.18 26.57 -26.33
C ALA A 783 -34.72 26.78 -27.76
N LEU A 784 -35.00 28.03 -28.15
CA LEU A 784 -35.41 28.38 -29.51
C LEU A 784 -34.30 28.24 -30.56
N GLY A 785 -33.06 28.57 -30.18
CA GLY A 785 -31.89 28.34 -31.01
C GLY A 785 -31.70 26.85 -31.33
N GLN A 786 -31.78 25.98 -30.32
CA GLN A 786 -31.69 24.54 -30.50
C GLN A 786 -32.80 23.97 -31.41
N ALA A 787 -34.00 24.57 -31.37
CA ALA A 787 -35.12 24.27 -32.26
C ALA A 787 -34.98 24.83 -33.69
N ARG A 788 -33.83 25.44 -34.04
CA ARG A 788 -33.54 26.10 -35.33
C ARG A 788 -34.49 27.25 -35.69
N GLN A 789 -35.17 27.83 -34.71
CA GLN A 789 -36.09 28.96 -34.87
C GLN A 789 -35.35 30.30 -34.74
N TRP A 790 -34.31 30.50 -35.57
CA TRP A 790 -33.33 31.58 -35.44
C TRP A 790 -33.93 32.97 -35.55
N GLN A 791 -34.85 33.16 -36.49
CA GLN A 791 -35.53 34.44 -36.68
C GLN A 791 -36.42 34.80 -35.48
N GLU A 792 -36.98 33.81 -34.79
CA GLU A 792 -37.83 34.02 -33.62
C GLU A 792 -36.99 34.28 -32.37
N ALA A 793 -35.89 33.55 -32.19
CA ALA A 793 -34.87 33.85 -31.18
C ALA A 793 -34.32 35.28 -31.33
N GLU A 794 -33.97 35.66 -32.56
CA GLU A 794 -33.48 37.00 -32.90
C GLU A 794 -34.55 38.09 -32.70
N ARG A 795 -35.80 37.83 -33.10
CA ARG A 795 -36.93 38.74 -32.84
C ARG A 795 -37.17 38.97 -31.36
N ILE A 796 -37.14 37.91 -30.56
CA ILE A 796 -37.30 38.00 -29.11
C ILE A 796 -36.18 38.85 -28.52
N ILE A 797 -34.92 38.61 -28.91
CA ILE A 797 -33.75 39.40 -28.51
C ILE A 797 -33.87 40.89 -28.91
N TYR A 798 -34.32 41.18 -30.13
CA TYR A 798 -34.50 42.58 -30.56
C TYR A 798 -35.67 43.29 -29.88
N SER A 799 -36.67 42.54 -29.40
CA SER A 799 -37.77 43.08 -28.60
C SER A 799 -37.41 43.28 -27.13
N MET A 800 -36.22 42.86 -26.67
CA MET A 800 -35.77 43.08 -25.30
C MET A 800 -35.40 44.56 -25.08
N PRO A 801 -36.04 45.25 -24.11
CA PRO A 801 -35.82 46.66 -23.88
C PRO A 801 -34.50 46.97 -23.16
N ASP A 802 -33.90 45.99 -22.46
CA ASP A 802 -32.67 46.17 -21.68
C ASP A 802 -31.42 45.72 -22.47
N ARG A 803 -30.41 46.60 -22.54
CA ARG A 803 -29.19 46.41 -23.32
C ARG A 803 -28.27 45.31 -22.76
N ARG A 804 -28.19 45.14 -21.43
CA ARG A 804 -27.30 44.16 -20.79
C ARG A 804 -27.85 42.75 -20.95
N VAL A 805 -29.16 42.64 -20.90
CA VAL A 805 -29.98 41.43 -21.12
C VAL A 805 -29.86 40.95 -22.55
N LYS A 806 -29.96 41.92 -23.47
CA LYS A 806 -29.76 41.69 -24.88
C LYS A 806 -28.35 41.16 -25.17
N ALA A 807 -27.31 41.71 -24.53
CA ALA A 807 -25.92 41.28 -24.70
C ALA A 807 -25.67 39.82 -24.26
N ILE A 808 -26.14 39.42 -23.07
CA ILE A 808 -26.00 38.05 -22.55
C ILE A 808 -26.72 37.05 -23.46
N THR A 809 -27.95 37.38 -23.85
CA THR A 809 -28.77 36.51 -24.68
C THR A 809 -28.21 36.39 -26.11
N LEU A 810 -27.57 37.43 -26.64
CA LEU A 810 -26.87 37.43 -27.93
C LEU A 810 -25.63 36.51 -27.93
N SER A 811 -24.84 36.50 -26.86
CA SER A 811 -23.69 35.59 -26.72
C SER A 811 -24.12 34.12 -26.83
N ARG A 812 -25.17 33.73 -26.09
CA ARG A 812 -25.72 32.37 -26.09
C ARG A 812 -26.29 31.92 -27.44
N LEU A 813 -26.93 32.83 -28.19
CA LEU A 813 -27.41 32.54 -29.55
C LEU A 813 -26.25 32.34 -30.55
N THR A 814 -25.14 33.05 -30.35
CA THR A 814 -23.96 32.99 -31.21
C THR A 814 -23.33 31.60 -31.23
N ILE A 815 -23.27 30.93 -30.07
CA ILE A 815 -22.76 29.55 -29.94
C ILE A 815 -23.59 28.60 -30.82
N ALA A 816 -24.91 28.69 -30.72
CA ALA A 816 -25.84 27.86 -31.48
C ALA A 816 -25.73 28.10 -33.00
N LEU A 817 -25.47 29.34 -33.41
CA LEU A 817 -25.25 29.70 -34.82
C LEU A 817 -23.90 29.22 -35.36
N GLY A 818 -22.85 29.25 -34.54
CA GLY A 818 -21.53 28.70 -34.88
C GLY A 818 -21.61 27.20 -35.19
N GLN A 819 -22.29 26.43 -34.33
CA GLN A 819 -22.51 24.98 -34.52
C GLN A 819 -23.36 24.65 -35.76
N ALA A 820 -24.22 25.59 -36.18
CA ALA A 820 -25.01 25.48 -37.41
C ALA A 820 -24.25 25.93 -38.68
N GLY A 821 -22.95 26.26 -38.58
CA GLY A 821 -22.10 26.69 -39.70
C GLY A 821 -22.40 28.10 -40.20
N GLN A 822 -23.16 28.91 -39.46
CA GLN A 822 -23.56 30.28 -39.83
C GLN A 822 -22.65 31.33 -39.18
N TRP A 823 -21.33 31.14 -39.26
CA TRP A 823 -20.34 31.94 -38.55
C TRP A 823 -20.31 33.42 -38.93
N GLN A 824 -20.67 33.76 -40.17
CA GLN A 824 -20.77 35.17 -40.63
C GLN A 824 -21.85 35.92 -39.86
N LYS A 825 -22.93 35.22 -39.50
CA LYS A 825 -24.03 35.78 -38.71
C LYS A 825 -23.66 35.83 -37.24
N ALA A 826 -23.02 34.77 -36.73
CA ALA A 826 -22.47 34.75 -35.37
C ALA A 826 -21.49 35.91 -35.16
N GLU A 827 -20.53 36.12 -36.06
CA GLU A 827 -19.57 37.24 -36.02
C GLU A 827 -20.24 38.61 -36.01
N ARG A 828 -21.24 38.84 -36.88
CA ARG A 828 -21.99 40.09 -36.90
C ARG A 828 -22.74 40.33 -35.59
N LEU A 829 -23.30 39.28 -35.00
CA LEU A 829 -24.00 39.36 -33.72
C LEU A 829 -23.02 39.63 -32.57
N ILE A 830 -21.86 38.98 -32.54
CA ILE A 830 -20.79 39.28 -31.55
C ILE A 830 -20.33 40.74 -31.69
N GLY A 831 -20.15 41.23 -32.91
CA GLY A 831 -19.78 42.62 -33.18
C GLY A 831 -20.81 43.64 -32.69
N SER A 832 -22.06 43.22 -32.51
CA SER A 832 -23.16 44.05 -31.98
C SER A 832 -23.26 44.02 -30.45
N ILE A 833 -22.49 43.15 -29.77
CA ILE A 833 -22.43 43.08 -28.30
C ILE A 833 -21.67 44.33 -27.80
N PRO A 834 -22.32 45.22 -27.02
CA PRO A 834 -21.68 46.44 -26.55
C PRO A 834 -20.71 46.21 -25.37
N ASP A 835 -20.80 45.07 -24.69
CA ASP A 835 -19.95 44.70 -23.54
C ASP A 835 -18.72 43.90 -24.01
N GLU A 836 -17.53 44.44 -23.79
CA GLU A 836 -16.28 43.86 -24.30
C GLU A 836 -15.89 42.52 -23.64
N TRP A 837 -16.30 42.25 -22.40
CA TRP A 837 -16.08 40.96 -21.76
C TRP A 837 -16.97 39.88 -22.39
N MET A 838 -18.27 40.16 -22.55
CA MET A 838 -19.23 39.19 -23.11
C MET A 838 -18.99 38.92 -24.58
N LYS A 839 -18.50 39.94 -25.27
CA LYS A 839 -18.00 39.84 -26.63
C LYS A 839 -16.82 38.87 -26.72
N ALA A 840 -15.89 38.93 -25.76
CA ALA A 840 -14.74 38.03 -25.72
C ALA A 840 -15.14 36.56 -25.49
N GLU A 841 -16.03 36.27 -24.55
CA GLU A 841 -16.56 34.92 -24.31
C GLU A 841 -17.27 34.35 -25.56
N ALA A 842 -18.11 35.16 -26.21
CA ALA A 842 -18.81 34.76 -27.42
C ALA A 842 -17.86 34.47 -28.61
N TRP A 843 -16.70 35.13 -28.66
CA TRP A 843 -15.68 34.85 -29.66
C TRP A 843 -14.98 33.50 -29.45
N SER A 844 -14.67 33.10 -28.22
CA SER A 844 -14.04 31.79 -27.93
C SER A 844 -14.94 30.63 -28.37
N GLU A 845 -16.22 30.68 -28.03
CA GLU A 845 -17.19 29.63 -28.36
C GLU A 845 -17.42 29.49 -29.89
N LEU A 846 -17.37 30.60 -30.62
CA LEU A 846 -17.44 30.58 -32.07
C LEU A 846 -16.21 29.89 -32.70
N VAL A 847 -15.02 30.09 -32.14
CA VAL A 847 -13.78 29.47 -32.61
C VAL A 847 -13.82 27.95 -32.44
N ILE A 848 -14.33 27.45 -31.32
CA ILE A 848 -14.52 26.00 -31.08
C ILE A 848 -15.45 25.40 -32.15
N ALA A 849 -16.59 26.04 -32.38
CA ALA A 849 -17.57 25.57 -33.34
C ALA A 849 -17.03 25.56 -34.79
N LEU A 850 -16.25 26.58 -35.17
CA LEU A 850 -15.59 26.66 -36.47
C LEU A 850 -14.49 25.62 -36.66
N GLY A 851 -13.72 25.36 -35.60
CA GLY A 851 -12.74 24.28 -35.58
C GLY A 851 -13.41 22.94 -35.87
N GLN A 852 -14.46 22.58 -35.12
CA GLN A 852 -15.19 21.33 -35.34
C GLN A 852 -15.82 21.23 -36.73
N ALA A 853 -16.22 22.36 -37.32
CA ALA A 853 -16.76 22.43 -38.69
C ALA A 853 -15.68 22.37 -39.79
N GLY A 854 -14.40 22.27 -39.46
CA GLY A 854 -13.31 22.18 -40.43
C GLY A 854 -12.89 23.52 -41.05
N GLN A 855 -13.34 24.65 -40.47
CA GLN A 855 -13.17 26.00 -41.03
C GLN A 855 -12.02 26.75 -40.35
N TRP A 856 -10.82 26.21 -40.50
CA TRP A 856 -9.62 26.55 -39.72
C TRP A 856 -9.08 27.96 -39.94
N GLN A 857 -9.04 28.40 -41.20
CA GLN A 857 -8.57 29.75 -41.55
C GLN A 857 -9.49 30.82 -40.97
N GLU A 858 -10.77 30.50 -40.86
CA GLU A 858 -11.78 31.39 -40.31
C GLU A 858 -11.68 31.45 -38.78
N ALA A 859 -11.50 30.31 -38.13
CA ALA A 859 -11.19 30.24 -36.71
C ALA A 859 -9.93 31.06 -36.37
N GLU A 860 -8.84 30.91 -37.14
CA GLU A 860 -7.59 31.66 -36.97
C GLU A 860 -7.79 33.18 -37.16
N ARG A 861 -8.53 33.58 -38.21
CA ARG A 861 -8.86 34.99 -38.47
C ARG A 861 -9.63 35.59 -37.29
N ILE A 862 -10.61 34.84 -36.78
CA ILE A 862 -11.43 35.26 -35.66
C ILE A 862 -10.59 35.39 -34.39
N ILE A 863 -9.72 34.42 -34.07
CA ILE A 863 -8.80 34.53 -32.92
C ILE A 863 -7.88 35.76 -33.06
N GLY A 864 -7.45 36.07 -34.29
CA GLY A 864 -6.70 37.28 -34.61
C GLY A 864 -7.42 38.57 -34.20
N SER A 865 -8.74 38.60 -34.33
CA SER A 865 -9.62 39.73 -34.00
C SER A 865 -10.04 39.82 -32.52
N ILE A 866 -9.76 38.79 -31.71
CA ILE A 866 -10.01 38.82 -30.27
C ILE A 866 -9.04 39.82 -29.60
N PRO A 867 -9.54 40.82 -28.83
CA PRO A 867 -8.68 41.70 -28.03
C PRO A 867 -7.84 40.86 -27.06
N GLY A 868 -6.53 41.12 -26.98
CA GLY A 868 -5.58 40.25 -26.27
C GLY A 868 -5.94 39.96 -24.79
N GLY A 869 -5.59 38.77 -24.29
CA GLY A 869 -5.89 38.30 -22.93
C GLY A 869 -6.02 36.77 -22.84
N TRP A 870 -6.56 36.26 -21.72
CA TRP A 870 -6.80 34.82 -21.45
C TRP A 870 -7.68 34.15 -22.52
N VAL A 871 -8.71 34.84 -22.99
CA VAL A 871 -9.70 34.38 -23.99
C VAL A 871 -9.05 33.99 -25.33
N LYS A 872 -8.10 34.81 -25.81
CA LYS A 872 -7.39 34.54 -27.06
C LYS A 872 -6.57 33.25 -26.97
N VAL A 873 -6.04 32.93 -25.79
CA VAL A 873 -5.18 31.76 -25.56
C VAL A 873 -5.99 30.46 -25.46
N GLU A 874 -7.18 30.52 -24.85
CA GLU A 874 -8.12 29.40 -24.79
C GLU A 874 -8.64 29.04 -26.19
N ALA A 875 -9.04 30.04 -26.96
CA ALA A 875 -9.48 29.87 -28.35
C ALA A 875 -8.37 29.27 -29.25
N TRP A 876 -7.10 29.65 -29.04
CA TRP A 876 -5.96 29.01 -29.71
C TRP A 876 -5.78 27.53 -29.32
N SER A 877 -5.99 27.18 -28.04
CA SER A 877 -5.78 25.81 -27.56
C SER A 877 -6.78 24.82 -28.15
N GLU A 878 -8.04 25.24 -28.24
CA GLU A 878 -9.12 24.43 -28.81
C GLU A 878 -8.95 24.23 -30.33
N LEU A 879 -8.51 25.27 -31.05
CA LEU A 879 -8.20 25.16 -32.48
C LEU A 879 -7.07 24.13 -32.74
N VAL A 880 -6.06 24.10 -31.89
CA VAL A 880 -4.91 23.18 -32.02
C VAL A 880 -5.31 21.71 -31.84
N ILE A 881 -6.19 21.41 -30.87
CA ILE A 881 -6.71 20.05 -30.65
C ILE A 881 -7.50 19.58 -31.87
N ALA A 882 -8.39 20.42 -32.38
CA ALA A 882 -9.21 20.11 -33.54
C ALA A 882 -8.36 19.91 -34.83
N LEU A 883 -7.32 20.71 -35.03
CA LEU A 883 -6.33 20.51 -36.11
C LEU A 883 -5.55 19.19 -35.96
N GLY A 884 -5.20 18.81 -34.73
CA GLY A 884 -4.55 17.53 -34.42
C GLY A 884 -5.40 16.32 -34.82
N GLN A 885 -6.69 16.33 -34.46
CA GLN A 885 -7.65 15.28 -34.82
C GLN A 885 -7.89 15.19 -36.33
N ALA A 886 -7.86 16.31 -37.03
CA ALA A 886 -7.94 16.38 -38.49
C ALA A 886 -6.63 16.01 -39.22
N GLY A 887 -5.58 15.59 -38.49
CA GLY A 887 -4.28 15.20 -39.05
C GLY A 887 -3.43 16.37 -39.56
N GLN A 888 -3.79 17.62 -39.25
CA GLN A 888 -3.11 18.85 -39.69
C GLN A 888 -2.03 19.31 -38.68
N TRP A 889 -1.17 18.38 -38.27
CA TRP A 889 -0.20 18.53 -37.17
C TRP A 889 0.80 19.69 -37.26
N GLN A 890 1.24 20.08 -38.46
CA GLN A 890 2.25 21.11 -38.70
C GLN A 890 1.65 22.49 -38.49
N LYS A 891 0.34 22.61 -38.73
CA LYS A 891 -0.41 23.83 -38.46
C LYS A 891 -0.69 23.95 -36.97
N ALA A 892 -1.11 22.86 -36.34
CA ALA A 892 -1.28 22.76 -34.89
C ALA A 892 0.02 23.15 -34.15
N GLU A 893 1.17 22.61 -34.56
CA GLU A 893 2.47 22.89 -33.95
C GLU A 893 2.93 24.35 -34.17
N ARG A 894 2.74 24.91 -35.36
CA ARG A 894 3.04 26.32 -35.64
C ARG A 894 2.26 27.27 -34.74
N ILE A 895 0.98 26.97 -34.50
CA ILE A 895 0.12 27.76 -33.63
C ILE A 895 0.63 27.69 -32.18
N ILE A 896 0.98 26.50 -31.68
CA ILE A 896 1.55 26.32 -30.34
C ILE A 896 2.82 27.16 -30.14
N TYR A 897 3.73 27.20 -31.11
CA TYR A 897 4.96 28.00 -31.00
C TYR A 897 4.73 29.52 -31.05
N SER A 898 3.54 29.96 -31.44
CA SER A 898 3.15 31.38 -31.40
C SER A 898 2.46 31.79 -30.09
N MET A 899 2.22 30.84 -29.18
CA MET A 899 1.59 31.12 -27.88
C MET A 899 2.60 31.73 -26.90
N PRO A 900 2.29 32.88 -26.27
CA PRO A 900 3.22 33.58 -25.38
C PRO A 900 3.28 33.03 -23.94
N ASP A 901 2.36 32.14 -23.54
CA ASP A 901 2.26 31.59 -22.18
C ASP A 901 2.73 30.13 -22.14
N GLU A 902 3.84 29.86 -21.43
CA GLU A 902 4.50 28.54 -21.37
C GLU A 902 3.68 27.48 -20.60
N GLU A 903 2.95 27.85 -19.55
CA GLU A 903 2.12 26.89 -18.80
C GLU A 903 0.95 26.40 -19.65
N ARG A 904 0.38 27.29 -20.46
CA ARG A 904 -0.74 26.97 -21.35
C ARG A 904 -0.30 26.28 -22.62
N LYS A 905 0.84 26.66 -23.17
CA LYS A 905 1.51 25.94 -24.27
C LYS A 905 1.75 24.47 -23.92
N ALA A 906 2.16 24.17 -22.69
CA ALA A 906 2.28 22.80 -22.19
C ALA A 906 0.94 22.04 -22.17
N ALA A 907 -0.17 22.70 -21.82
CA ALA A 907 -1.52 22.10 -21.84
C ALA A 907 -1.93 21.73 -23.28
N THR A 908 -1.70 22.65 -24.21
CA THR A 908 -2.04 22.48 -25.63
C THR A 908 -1.19 21.39 -26.29
N LEU A 909 0.10 21.30 -25.96
CA LEU A 909 0.99 20.21 -26.39
C LEU A 909 0.48 18.83 -25.94
N SER A 910 0.00 18.73 -24.69
CA SER A 910 -0.61 17.50 -24.18
C SER A 910 -1.86 17.09 -24.96
N GLY A 911 -2.76 18.05 -25.22
CA GLY A 911 -3.98 17.82 -26.01
C GLY A 911 -3.68 17.35 -27.43
N LEU A 912 -2.71 17.98 -28.10
CA LEU A 912 -2.26 17.60 -29.44
C LEU A 912 -1.68 16.19 -29.47
N ALA A 913 -0.82 15.82 -28.52
CA ALA A 913 -0.22 14.50 -28.48
C ALA A 913 -1.26 13.37 -28.34
N ILE A 914 -2.29 13.56 -27.53
CA ILE A 914 -3.38 12.58 -27.38
C ILE A 914 -4.16 12.44 -28.71
N ALA A 915 -4.50 13.56 -29.36
CA ALA A 915 -5.19 13.56 -30.64
C ALA A 915 -4.38 12.84 -31.73
N LEU A 916 -3.06 13.05 -31.78
CA LEU A 916 -2.17 12.32 -32.69
C LEU A 916 -2.10 10.82 -32.38
N GLY A 917 -2.12 10.45 -31.10
CA GLY A 917 -2.21 9.06 -30.68
C GLY A 917 -3.47 8.37 -31.20
N GLN A 918 -4.63 9.04 -31.08
CA GLN A 918 -5.93 8.55 -31.57
C GLN A 918 -5.95 8.43 -33.10
N ALA A 919 -5.31 9.37 -33.81
CA ALA A 919 -5.13 9.32 -35.25
C ALA A 919 -4.09 8.26 -35.72
N GLY A 920 -3.52 7.46 -34.81
CA GLY A 920 -2.54 6.42 -35.12
C GLY A 920 -1.11 6.92 -35.36
N GLN A 921 -0.82 8.20 -35.11
CA GLN A 921 0.46 8.88 -35.37
C GLN A 921 1.35 8.95 -34.11
N TRP A 922 1.51 7.80 -33.46
CA TRP A 922 2.10 7.65 -32.12
C TRP A 922 3.56 8.12 -31.97
N GLN A 923 4.43 7.92 -32.96
CA GLN A 923 5.83 8.37 -32.91
C GLN A 923 5.94 9.89 -32.77
N LYS A 924 4.93 10.60 -33.26
CA LYS A 924 4.89 12.06 -33.25
C LYS A 924 4.21 12.57 -32.01
N ALA A 925 3.17 11.89 -31.53
CA ALA A 925 2.65 12.09 -30.19
C ALA A 925 3.80 11.98 -29.15
N GLU A 926 4.61 10.93 -29.25
CA GLU A 926 5.76 10.69 -28.38
C GLU A 926 6.79 11.84 -28.45
N ARG A 927 7.19 12.28 -29.65
CA ARG A 927 8.10 13.42 -29.83
C ARG A 927 7.58 14.71 -29.19
N ILE A 928 6.29 15.01 -29.35
CA ILE A 928 5.66 16.19 -28.76
C ILE A 928 5.69 16.09 -27.24
N ILE A 929 5.37 14.93 -26.68
CA ILE A 929 5.41 14.69 -25.23
C ILE A 929 6.81 14.87 -24.67
N TYR A 930 7.85 14.37 -25.36
CA TYR A 930 9.25 14.57 -24.94
C TYR A 930 9.77 16.00 -25.12
N SER A 931 9.06 16.86 -25.88
CA SER A 931 9.38 18.28 -26.00
C SER A 931 8.74 19.15 -24.91
N MET A 932 7.88 18.57 -24.06
CA MET A 932 7.24 19.30 -22.96
C MET A 932 8.24 19.55 -21.83
N PRO A 933 8.39 20.80 -21.36
CA PRO A 933 9.31 21.15 -20.27
C PRO A 933 8.81 20.71 -18.89
N ASP A 934 7.50 20.54 -18.73
CA ASP A 934 6.86 20.09 -17.48
C ASP A 934 6.79 18.55 -17.42
N GLU A 935 7.61 17.97 -16.55
CA GLU A 935 7.69 16.52 -16.33
C GLU A 935 6.40 15.92 -15.75
N GLU A 936 5.64 16.67 -14.94
CA GLU A 936 4.40 16.16 -14.36
C GLU A 936 3.33 16.00 -15.45
N ARG A 937 3.19 17.02 -16.28
CA ARG A 937 2.23 16.98 -17.38
C ARG A 937 2.64 16.01 -18.47
N LYS A 938 3.94 15.95 -18.80
CA LYS A 938 4.52 14.92 -19.68
C LYS A 938 4.15 13.51 -19.24
N ALA A 939 4.31 13.20 -17.95
CA ALA A 939 3.92 11.89 -17.40
C ALA A 939 2.42 11.61 -17.52
N ALA A 940 1.56 12.61 -17.28
CA ALA A 940 0.11 12.48 -17.45
C ALA A 940 -0.28 12.23 -18.93
N THR A 941 0.40 12.90 -19.87
CA THR A 941 0.18 12.70 -21.31
C THR A 941 0.67 11.33 -21.79
N LEU A 942 1.81 10.84 -21.30
CA LEU A 942 2.31 9.48 -21.60
C LEU A 942 1.31 8.39 -21.16
N ASN A 943 0.73 8.52 -19.96
CA ASN A 943 -0.31 7.62 -19.47
C ASN A 943 -1.50 7.57 -20.43
N ARG A 944 -2.05 8.76 -20.77
CA ARG A 944 -3.22 8.84 -21.64
C ARG A 944 -2.95 8.32 -23.06
N LEU A 945 -1.75 8.54 -23.59
CA LEU A 945 -1.33 7.97 -24.87
C LEU A 945 -1.24 6.43 -24.81
N ALA A 946 -0.68 5.86 -23.75
CA ALA A 946 -0.58 4.40 -23.59
C ALA A 946 -1.95 3.72 -23.57
N LEU A 947 -2.95 4.32 -22.90
CA LEU A 947 -4.33 3.80 -22.89
C LEU A 947 -4.97 3.83 -24.27
N VAL A 948 -4.79 4.92 -25.03
CA VAL A 948 -5.29 5.05 -26.41
C VAL A 948 -4.64 4.01 -27.32
N LEU A 949 -3.33 3.78 -27.20
CA LEU A 949 -2.62 2.77 -27.98
C LEU A 949 -3.05 1.35 -27.62
N GLY A 950 -3.34 1.11 -26.33
CA GLY A 950 -3.97 -0.11 -25.88
C GLY A 950 -5.29 -0.33 -26.61
N GLN A 951 -6.25 0.57 -26.48
CA GLN A 951 -7.56 0.46 -27.15
C GLN A 951 -7.47 0.25 -28.66
N ALA A 952 -6.45 0.82 -29.32
CA ALA A 952 -6.18 0.65 -30.75
C ALA A 952 -5.49 -0.68 -31.13
N GLY A 953 -5.30 -1.61 -30.18
CA GLY A 953 -4.67 -2.91 -30.43
C GLY A 953 -3.13 -2.89 -30.47
N GLN A 954 -2.49 -1.77 -30.14
CA GLN A 954 -1.04 -1.56 -30.29
C GLN A 954 -0.29 -1.80 -28.97
N TRP A 955 -0.49 -2.98 -28.39
CA TRP A 955 -0.10 -3.34 -27.00
C TRP A 955 1.39 -3.22 -26.70
N GLN A 956 2.25 -3.72 -27.58
CA GLN A 956 3.72 -3.65 -27.42
C GLN A 956 4.22 -2.20 -27.34
N LYS A 957 3.52 -1.28 -28.02
CA LYS A 957 3.86 0.14 -28.02
C LYS A 957 3.37 0.83 -26.75
N ALA A 958 2.17 0.48 -26.29
CA ALA A 958 1.66 0.95 -25.00
C ALA A 958 2.58 0.51 -23.86
N GLU A 959 3.02 -0.76 -23.86
CA GLU A 959 3.94 -1.31 -22.87
C GLU A 959 5.31 -0.60 -22.87
N ARG A 960 5.89 -0.31 -24.05
CA ARG A 960 7.14 0.46 -24.16
C ARG A 960 7.03 1.84 -23.51
N ILE A 961 5.91 2.53 -23.74
CA ILE A 961 5.66 3.86 -23.16
C ILE A 961 5.54 3.76 -21.64
N ILE A 962 4.80 2.77 -21.15
CA ILE A 962 4.63 2.51 -19.71
C ILE A 962 5.98 2.27 -19.01
N TYR A 963 6.86 1.46 -19.60
CA TYR A 963 8.19 1.21 -19.02
C TYR A 963 9.15 2.41 -19.11
N SER A 964 8.86 3.41 -19.95
CA SER A 964 9.62 4.66 -20.00
C SER A 964 9.18 5.69 -18.95
N MET A 965 8.11 5.43 -18.20
CA MET A 965 7.62 6.33 -17.16
C MET A 965 8.51 6.25 -15.91
N PRO A 966 9.04 7.39 -15.41
CA PRO A 966 9.88 7.41 -14.22
C PRO A 966 9.08 7.24 -12.92
N ASP A 967 7.78 7.57 -12.95
CA ASP A 967 6.88 7.48 -11.79
C ASP A 967 6.18 6.11 -11.73
N GLU A 968 6.57 5.30 -10.74
CA GLU A 968 6.00 3.97 -10.49
C GLU A 968 4.50 4.04 -10.12
N GLU A 969 4.04 5.14 -9.53
CA GLU A 969 2.65 5.34 -9.14
C GLU A 969 1.75 5.39 -10.38
N ARG A 970 2.11 6.28 -11.31
CA ARG A 970 1.41 6.48 -12.57
C ARG A 970 1.59 5.30 -13.52
N LYS A 971 2.76 4.66 -13.49
CA LYS A 971 3.02 3.43 -14.23
C LYS A 971 2.07 2.30 -13.82
N ALA A 972 1.87 2.08 -12.51
CA ALA A 972 0.91 1.09 -12.01
C ALA A 972 -0.53 1.37 -12.46
N ALA A 973 -0.97 2.64 -12.41
CA ALA A 973 -2.30 3.04 -12.89
C ALA A 973 -2.47 2.80 -14.40
N THR A 974 -1.42 3.07 -15.18
CA THR A 974 -1.42 2.87 -16.64
C THR A 974 -1.40 1.39 -17.01
N LEU A 975 -0.64 0.56 -16.28
CA LEU A 975 -0.65 -0.91 -16.42
C LEU A 975 -2.05 -1.50 -16.15
N SER A 976 -2.72 -1.00 -15.11
CA SER A 976 -4.10 -1.39 -14.79
C SER A 976 -5.06 -1.08 -15.94
N GLY A 977 -5.03 0.16 -16.45
CA GLY A 977 -5.89 0.55 -17.57
C GLY A 977 -5.61 -0.24 -18.86
N LEU A 978 -4.34 -0.54 -19.16
CA LEU A 978 -3.97 -1.38 -20.30
C LEU A 978 -4.46 -2.82 -20.14
N ALA A 979 -4.34 -3.40 -18.95
CA ALA A 979 -4.82 -4.74 -18.66
C ALA A 979 -6.35 -4.86 -18.82
N ILE A 980 -7.10 -3.85 -18.38
CA ILE A 980 -8.56 -3.77 -18.60
C ILE A 980 -8.87 -3.77 -20.10
N ALA A 981 -8.17 -2.96 -20.90
CA ALA A 981 -8.36 -2.91 -22.35
C ALA A 981 -8.01 -4.24 -23.04
N LEU A 982 -6.94 -4.91 -22.60
CA LEU A 982 -6.57 -6.25 -23.07
C LEU A 982 -7.62 -7.30 -22.70
N GLY A 983 -8.17 -7.20 -21.49
CA GLY A 983 -9.34 -7.98 -21.08
C GLY A 983 -10.50 -7.74 -22.05
N GLN A 984 -10.91 -6.50 -22.27
CA GLN A 984 -12.00 -6.20 -23.21
C GLN A 984 -11.75 -6.75 -24.63
N ALA A 985 -10.48 -6.85 -25.05
CA ALA A 985 -10.07 -7.35 -26.36
C ALA A 985 -9.84 -8.88 -26.43
N GLY A 986 -10.07 -9.66 -25.38
CA GLY A 986 -9.89 -11.11 -25.43
C GLY A 986 -8.50 -11.64 -25.07
N GLN A 987 -7.59 -10.79 -24.61
CA GLN A 987 -6.17 -11.11 -24.40
C GLN A 987 -5.84 -11.33 -22.92
N TRP A 988 -6.54 -12.28 -22.30
CA TRP A 988 -6.59 -12.50 -20.84
C TRP A 988 -5.23 -12.81 -20.20
N GLN A 989 -4.49 -13.76 -20.78
CA GLN A 989 -3.17 -14.16 -20.25
C GLN A 989 -2.18 -12.98 -20.19
N LYS A 990 -2.26 -12.07 -21.18
CA LYS A 990 -1.43 -10.86 -21.21
C LYS A 990 -1.90 -9.82 -20.21
N ALA A 991 -3.21 -9.64 -20.05
CA ALA A 991 -3.78 -8.76 -19.02
C ALA A 991 -3.30 -9.18 -17.62
N GLU A 992 -3.34 -10.48 -17.32
CA GLU A 992 -2.82 -11.02 -16.07
C GLU A 992 -1.31 -10.81 -15.88
N GLN A 993 -0.53 -11.06 -16.93
CA GLN A 993 0.91 -10.87 -16.88
C GLN A 993 1.27 -9.41 -16.57
N LEU A 994 0.57 -8.46 -17.19
CA LEU A 994 0.78 -7.03 -16.94
C LEU A 994 0.38 -6.62 -15.54
N ILE A 995 -0.78 -7.08 -15.04
CA ILE A 995 -1.19 -6.83 -13.65
C ILE A 995 -0.17 -7.42 -12.67
N GLY A 996 0.38 -8.60 -12.97
CA GLY A 996 1.44 -9.23 -12.18
C GLY A 996 2.73 -8.41 -12.09
N SER A 997 2.98 -7.49 -13.05
CA SER A 997 4.13 -6.59 -13.03
C SER A 997 3.95 -5.36 -12.14
N ILE A 998 2.73 -5.09 -11.64
CA ILE A 998 2.45 -3.99 -10.72
C ILE A 998 3.07 -4.32 -9.36
N PRO A 999 4.08 -3.57 -8.86
CA PRO A 999 4.77 -3.91 -7.61
C PRO A 999 3.90 -3.76 -6.37
N ASP A 1000 3.01 -2.77 -6.36
CA ASP A 1000 2.12 -2.44 -5.25
C ASP A 1000 0.92 -3.38 -5.20
N GLU A 1001 0.72 -4.03 -4.06
CA GLU A 1001 -0.30 -5.07 -3.87
C GLU A 1001 -1.72 -4.50 -3.90
N SER A 1002 -1.97 -3.37 -3.22
CA SER A 1002 -3.30 -2.74 -3.19
C SER A 1002 -3.76 -2.33 -4.60
N ARG A 1003 -2.89 -1.70 -5.37
CA ARG A 1003 -3.15 -1.34 -6.78
C ARG A 1003 -3.32 -2.56 -7.66
N ARG A 1004 -2.56 -3.62 -7.42
CA ARG A 1004 -2.72 -4.89 -8.13
C ARG A 1004 -4.11 -5.46 -7.86
N THR A 1005 -4.56 -5.53 -6.62
CA THR A 1005 -5.90 -6.00 -6.24
C THR A 1005 -7.00 -5.16 -6.87
N GLN A 1006 -6.85 -3.83 -6.88
CA GLN A 1006 -7.78 -2.93 -7.59
C GLN A 1006 -7.82 -3.23 -9.10
N ALA A 1007 -6.67 -3.42 -9.74
CA ALA A 1007 -6.58 -3.76 -11.15
C ALA A 1007 -7.26 -5.12 -11.46
N ILE A 1008 -7.06 -6.13 -10.60
CA ILE A 1008 -7.71 -7.44 -10.72
C ILE A 1008 -9.23 -7.30 -10.56
N SER A 1009 -9.71 -6.52 -9.60
CA SER A 1009 -11.14 -6.27 -9.41
C SER A 1009 -11.78 -5.67 -10.66
N HIS A 1010 -11.11 -4.70 -11.30
CA HIS A 1010 -11.58 -4.13 -12.56
C HIS A 1010 -11.57 -5.16 -13.71
N LEU A 1011 -10.53 -6.00 -13.81
CA LEU A 1011 -10.46 -7.04 -14.83
C LEU A 1011 -11.56 -8.11 -14.65
N ILE A 1012 -11.82 -8.53 -13.41
CA ILE A 1012 -12.92 -9.46 -13.09
C ILE A 1012 -14.27 -8.87 -13.49
N ARG A 1013 -14.51 -7.57 -13.29
CA ARG A 1013 -15.74 -6.90 -13.76
C ARG A 1013 -15.89 -6.97 -15.28
N VAL A 1014 -14.79 -6.88 -16.04
CA VAL A 1014 -14.82 -7.06 -17.49
C VAL A 1014 -15.19 -8.49 -17.86
N PHE A 1015 -14.60 -9.49 -17.21
CA PHE A 1015 -14.93 -10.90 -17.46
C PHE A 1015 -16.37 -11.24 -17.08
N ALA A 1016 -16.90 -10.64 -16.01
CA ALA A 1016 -18.30 -10.79 -15.62
C ALA A 1016 -19.25 -10.24 -16.70
N GLN A 1017 -18.92 -9.09 -17.32
CA GLN A 1017 -19.70 -8.54 -18.44
C GLN A 1017 -19.67 -9.45 -19.68
N GLN A 1018 -18.58 -10.19 -19.88
CA GLN A 1018 -18.39 -11.11 -21.00
C GLN A 1018 -18.89 -12.54 -20.70
N LYS A 1019 -19.32 -12.83 -19.46
CA LYS A 1019 -19.73 -14.15 -18.96
C LYS A 1019 -18.63 -15.23 -18.99
N GLU A 1020 -17.38 -14.81 -18.80
CA GLU A 1020 -16.20 -15.67 -18.75
C GLU A 1020 -15.92 -16.14 -17.30
N ALA A 1021 -16.80 -16.99 -16.75
CA ALA A 1021 -16.77 -17.40 -15.35
C ALA A 1021 -15.52 -18.22 -14.97
N ASP A 1022 -14.96 -18.97 -15.90
CA ASP A 1022 -13.74 -19.76 -15.71
C ASP A 1022 -12.51 -18.88 -15.40
N HIS A 1023 -12.36 -17.75 -16.11
CA HIS A 1023 -11.29 -16.79 -15.85
C HIS A 1023 -11.46 -16.08 -14.51
N ILE A 1024 -12.70 -15.77 -14.10
CA ILE A 1024 -12.97 -15.19 -12.78
C ILE A 1024 -12.58 -16.18 -11.67
N VAL A 1025 -13.01 -17.44 -11.77
CA VAL A 1025 -12.67 -18.48 -10.78
C VAL A 1025 -11.16 -18.66 -10.67
N SER A 1026 -10.44 -18.72 -11.79
CA SER A 1026 -8.99 -18.86 -11.80
C SER A 1026 -8.27 -17.70 -11.10
N LEU A 1027 -8.69 -16.46 -11.37
CA LEU A 1027 -8.14 -15.26 -10.73
C LEU A 1027 -8.41 -15.23 -9.23
N VAL A 1028 -9.65 -15.52 -8.82
CA VAL A 1028 -10.02 -15.60 -7.39
C VAL A 1028 -9.18 -16.64 -6.67
N GLN A 1029 -9.03 -17.85 -7.24
CA GLN A 1029 -8.19 -18.90 -6.64
C GLN A 1029 -6.74 -18.44 -6.50
N LYS A 1030 -6.16 -17.85 -7.54
CA LYS A 1030 -4.76 -17.40 -7.55
C LYS A 1030 -4.49 -16.32 -6.51
N GLU A 1031 -5.37 -15.34 -6.37
CA GLU A 1031 -5.21 -14.27 -5.39
C GLU A 1031 -5.49 -14.73 -3.96
N TRP A 1032 -6.47 -15.62 -3.75
CA TRP A 1032 -6.68 -16.24 -2.43
C TRP A 1032 -5.51 -17.13 -2.02
N LEU A 1033 -4.84 -17.82 -2.95
CA LEU A 1033 -3.61 -18.56 -2.68
C LEU A 1033 -2.42 -17.65 -2.34
N ARG A 1034 -2.40 -16.42 -2.85
CA ARG A 1034 -1.34 -15.44 -2.59
C ARG A 1034 -1.51 -14.71 -1.26
N ALA A 1035 -2.75 -14.54 -0.80
CA ALA A 1035 -3.01 -13.89 0.48
C ALA A 1035 -2.29 -14.62 1.62
N VAL A 1036 -1.44 -13.88 2.35
CA VAL A 1036 -0.66 -14.42 3.47
C VAL A 1036 -1.18 -13.97 4.84
N SER A 1037 -1.89 -12.84 4.94
CA SER A 1037 -2.53 -12.36 6.17
C SER A 1037 -4.06 -12.38 6.09
N ARG A 1038 -4.75 -12.26 7.25
CA ARG A 1038 -6.21 -12.11 7.29
C ARG A 1038 -6.65 -10.81 6.62
N GLU A 1039 -5.92 -9.73 6.81
CA GLU A 1039 -6.19 -8.42 6.21
C GLU A 1039 -6.14 -8.51 4.68
N GLN A 1040 -5.05 -9.07 4.12
CA GLN A 1040 -4.92 -9.29 2.69
C GLN A 1040 -6.02 -10.20 2.15
N ALA A 1041 -6.35 -11.29 2.85
CA ALA A 1041 -7.45 -12.17 2.46
C ALA A 1041 -8.76 -11.37 2.36
N CYS A 1042 -9.08 -10.55 3.37
CA CYS A 1042 -10.25 -9.68 3.37
C CYS A 1042 -10.22 -8.63 2.25
N GLU A 1043 -9.06 -8.08 1.89
CA GLU A 1043 -8.91 -7.15 0.76
C GLU A 1043 -9.22 -7.81 -0.59
N VAL A 1044 -8.86 -9.09 -0.76
CA VAL A 1044 -9.13 -9.85 -2.00
C VAL A 1044 -10.46 -10.62 -1.97
N PHE A 1045 -11.17 -10.65 -0.85
CA PHE A 1045 -12.49 -11.28 -0.75
C PHE A 1045 -13.51 -10.71 -1.76
N PRO A 1046 -13.63 -9.38 -1.96
CA PRO A 1046 -14.59 -8.80 -2.90
C PRO A 1046 -14.46 -9.29 -4.35
N LEU A 1047 -13.33 -9.88 -4.73
CA LEU A 1047 -13.10 -10.43 -6.07
C LEU A 1047 -14.10 -11.54 -6.44
N VAL A 1048 -14.67 -12.25 -5.46
CA VAL A 1048 -15.64 -13.33 -5.68
C VAL A 1048 -17.09 -12.84 -5.87
N LEU A 1049 -17.38 -11.58 -5.55
CA LEU A 1049 -18.75 -11.05 -5.56
C LEU A 1049 -19.49 -11.25 -6.89
N PRO A 1050 -18.86 -11.09 -8.08
CA PRO A 1050 -19.55 -11.36 -9.34
C PRO A 1050 -20.01 -12.81 -9.50
N LEU A 1051 -19.30 -13.79 -8.91
CA LEU A 1051 -19.71 -15.19 -8.93
C LEU A 1051 -20.87 -15.46 -7.97
N ILE A 1052 -20.92 -14.77 -6.82
CA ILE A 1052 -22.05 -14.88 -5.87
C ILE A 1052 -23.35 -14.37 -6.50
N ALA A 1053 -23.28 -13.32 -7.32
CA ALA A 1053 -24.44 -12.79 -8.03
C ALA A 1053 -25.08 -13.82 -8.96
N GLU A 1054 -24.27 -14.72 -9.55
CA GLU A 1054 -24.74 -15.81 -10.41
C GLU A 1054 -25.03 -17.12 -9.63
N HIS A 1055 -24.38 -17.31 -8.48
CA HIS A 1055 -24.46 -18.51 -7.65
C HIS A 1055 -24.67 -18.15 -6.16
N THR A 1056 -25.91 -17.89 -5.75
CA THR A 1056 -26.22 -17.40 -4.40
C THR A 1056 -25.83 -18.38 -3.27
N GLU A 1057 -25.88 -19.68 -3.51
CA GLU A 1057 -25.46 -20.73 -2.57
C GLU A 1057 -23.98 -20.59 -2.18
N LEU A 1058 -23.12 -20.15 -3.12
CA LEU A 1058 -21.71 -19.89 -2.86
C LEU A 1058 -21.53 -18.82 -1.76
N GLY A 1059 -22.37 -17.79 -1.75
CA GLY A 1059 -22.33 -16.73 -0.75
C GLY A 1059 -22.62 -17.25 0.67
N ILE A 1060 -23.53 -18.21 0.81
CA ILE A 1060 -23.89 -18.83 2.08
C ILE A 1060 -22.70 -19.64 2.62
N GLU A 1061 -22.09 -20.47 1.78
CA GLU A 1061 -20.94 -21.29 2.17
C GLU A 1061 -19.70 -20.43 2.53
N LEU A 1062 -19.44 -19.36 1.77
CA LEU A 1062 -18.37 -18.41 2.08
C LEU A 1062 -18.61 -17.66 3.41
N TYR A 1063 -19.86 -17.32 3.74
CA TYR A 1063 -20.20 -16.74 5.04
C TYR A 1063 -19.98 -17.74 6.18
N HIS A 1064 -20.39 -19.00 6.01
CA HIS A 1064 -20.15 -20.05 7.01
C HIS A 1064 -18.66 -20.28 7.27
N ALA A 1065 -17.80 -20.12 6.27
CA ALA A 1065 -16.35 -20.21 6.46
C ALA A 1065 -15.83 -19.15 7.45
N PHE A 1066 -16.34 -17.91 7.44
CA PHE A 1066 -15.98 -16.91 8.46
C PHE A 1066 -16.35 -17.37 9.86
N ALA A 1067 -17.59 -17.82 10.05
CA ALA A 1067 -18.09 -18.28 11.35
C ALA A 1067 -17.30 -19.48 11.87
N TRP A 1068 -16.94 -20.41 10.98
CA TRP A 1068 -16.12 -21.57 11.33
C TRP A 1068 -14.72 -21.17 11.78
N VAL A 1069 -14.05 -20.26 11.05
CA VAL A 1069 -12.69 -19.79 11.40
C VAL A 1069 -12.69 -19.07 12.75
N ASP A 1070 -13.67 -18.20 12.99
CA ASP A 1070 -13.77 -17.46 14.25
C ASP A 1070 -14.03 -18.41 15.44
N SER A 1071 -14.91 -19.40 15.26
CA SER A 1071 -15.13 -20.48 16.24
C SER A 1071 -13.87 -21.32 16.50
N PHE A 1072 -13.12 -21.66 15.44
CA PHE A 1072 -11.87 -22.39 15.57
C PHE A 1072 -10.83 -21.63 16.41
N LEU A 1073 -10.72 -20.31 16.23
CA LEU A 1073 -9.75 -19.47 16.92
C LEU A 1073 -10.12 -19.16 18.38
N GLN A 1074 -11.42 -19.15 18.72
CA GLN A 1074 -11.91 -18.89 20.08
C GLN A 1074 -11.71 -20.07 21.04
N GLY A 1075 -11.60 -21.29 20.51
CA GLY A 1075 -11.27 -22.51 21.28
C GLY A 1075 -12.42 -23.48 21.40
#